data_AF-A0A1E3HZM0-F1
#
_entry.id   AF-A0A1E3HZM0-F1
#
_cell.length_a   1.000
_cell.length_b   1.000
_cell.length_c   1.000
_cell.angle_alpha   90.00
_cell.angle_beta   90.00
_cell.angle_gamma   90.00
#
_symmetry.space_group_name_H-M   'P 1'
#
loop_
_entity.id
_entity.type
_entity.pdbx_description
1 polymer ?
#
loop_
_entity_poly.entity_id
_entity_poly.type
_entity_poly.pdbx_seq_one_letter_code
_entity_poly.pdbx_strand_id
1 'polypeptide(L)'
;MAYETPRTDLSAWRLVVGEDSHGQQKWVYLADPHQREQWPQSIVEKYWLGLVTDLPELKRAKTPLEAARNGYRFYKQIQSPDGHFSTEYGGPLFLIPGLVVALYVTGQSLRPEQQLEMRRYVLGKRRKEGGWGLHTAAPPTVFGTVMNYVALRILGMSPDEGPMSEIRALIHKMGGATGIPTWGKAWLCILGAYEWDGVGSVPPELLLLPDWVPFAPWRWWIHVRNVFTPMSYLYGTRFVGPYTPLVASLRQELYTQPYESIQWSRQRSNISSYDVYSGHSPVLRAAHKVLGVYEKLPHVPVISSSLPLRQAALDRAYQLIVYEDENTTYQTIGPVSKAFHIVCRYAREGADSDAFKAHLSRVDDFLWLSEGGLMMMGTNGSQLWDAGFMAQAAVETGLAEEEEFRDSALGMLDWLDKAQMRENPKWYKAGYRHRTKGAWPFSTPEQSYTVSDCTAEGLKAVMGLQHLDYTPEAVSMDRMKDAVDTLLSMQNANGGFASYELSRSGTYLELLNAAEVFGNIMIDYTYPECTTSALSGLKHFSLLNPTYRPTDISRTIDLSIKYLHDIQRPDGSWYGSWGICFTYATMFALESLSIAGENWAKSDRVKRACDFLVARQMDDGGWGETYMSCVTGEYAQHEKSQVVQTAWAILALVYGQCPDKTVIEKATRLIMSRQQKDGRWEQEDTEGVFNKNCAIDYPAFKFIFCIWALGKADKYLRD
;
A
#
# COMPACT_ATOMS: atom_id res chain seq x y z
N MET A 1 2.91 -27.12 -25.98
CA MET A 1 1.81 -26.12 -25.99
C MET A 1 1.93 -25.33 -24.70
N ALA A 2 1.76 -24.00 -24.72
CA ALA A 2 1.72 -23.23 -23.48
C ALA A 2 0.50 -23.70 -22.66
N TYR A 3 0.66 -23.86 -21.34
CA TYR A 3 -0.46 -24.23 -20.47
C TYR A 3 -1.47 -23.07 -20.47
N GLU A 4 -2.67 -23.34 -20.97
CA GLU A 4 -3.77 -22.37 -20.94
C GLU A 4 -4.39 -22.40 -19.55
N THR A 5 -4.32 -21.29 -18.83
CA THR A 5 -4.92 -21.20 -17.50
C THR A 5 -6.42 -20.96 -17.66
N PRO A 6 -7.29 -21.83 -17.14
CA PRO A 6 -8.72 -21.65 -17.32
C PRO A 6 -9.18 -20.35 -16.64
N ARG A 7 -10.20 -19.73 -17.21
CA ARG A 7 -10.74 -18.43 -16.80
C ARG A 7 -12.26 -18.45 -16.79
N THR A 8 -12.85 -17.55 -16.02
CA THR A 8 -14.30 -17.30 -16.01
C THR A 8 -14.72 -16.48 -17.24
N ASP A 9 -16.03 -16.39 -17.47
CA ASP A 9 -16.59 -15.40 -18.39
C ASP A 9 -16.51 -14.01 -17.74
N LEU A 10 -15.58 -13.18 -18.22
CA LEU A 10 -15.38 -11.83 -17.67
C LEU A 10 -16.64 -10.96 -17.81
N SER A 11 -17.53 -11.22 -18.79
CA SER A 11 -18.77 -10.47 -18.95
C SER A 11 -19.81 -10.74 -17.83
N ALA A 12 -19.59 -11.78 -17.03
CA ALA A 12 -20.45 -12.15 -15.92
C ALA A 12 -20.08 -11.50 -14.58
N TRP A 13 -18.95 -10.80 -14.49
CA TRP A 13 -18.54 -10.11 -13.26
C TRP A 13 -19.13 -8.72 -13.14
N ARG A 14 -19.52 -8.34 -11.93
CA ARG A 14 -19.95 -6.98 -11.55
C ARG A 14 -19.13 -6.45 -10.39
N LEU A 15 -18.86 -5.16 -10.42
CA LEU A 15 -18.24 -4.42 -9.33
C LEU A 15 -19.35 -3.74 -8.53
N VAL A 16 -19.45 -4.12 -7.27
CA VAL A 16 -20.40 -3.57 -6.33
C VAL A 16 -19.69 -2.58 -5.42
N VAL A 17 -20.25 -1.38 -5.35
CA VAL A 17 -19.70 -0.26 -4.60
C VAL A 17 -20.66 0.19 -3.52
N GLY A 18 -20.17 0.35 -2.29
CA GLY A 18 -20.91 1.07 -1.25
C GLY A 18 -21.93 0.26 -0.44
N GLU A 19 -21.99 -1.07 -0.56
CA GLU A 19 -23.02 -1.91 0.10
C GLU A 19 -22.99 -1.86 1.63
N ASP A 20 -21.82 -2.06 2.26
CA ASP A 20 -21.68 -2.09 3.72
C ASP A 20 -20.87 -0.92 4.28
N SER A 21 -20.20 -0.18 3.40
CA SER A 21 -19.16 0.79 3.75
C SER A 21 -18.96 1.78 2.61
N HIS A 22 -18.72 3.04 2.94
CA HIS A 22 -18.56 4.08 1.93
C HIS A 22 -17.25 3.91 1.15
N GLY A 23 -17.33 3.69 -0.18
CA GLY A 23 -16.18 3.33 -1.02
C GLY A 23 -15.76 1.86 -0.99
N GLN A 24 -16.50 0.96 -0.32
CA GLN A 24 -16.24 -0.48 -0.36
C GLN A 24 -16.33 -1.01 -1.79
N GLN A 25 -15.45 -1.94 -2.17
CA GLN A 25 -15.37 -2.52 -3.51
C GLN A 25 -15.44 -4.03 -3.42
N LYS A 26 -16.40 -4.66 -4.12
CA LYS A 26 -16.54 -6.13 -4.17
C LYS A 26 -16.87 -6.61 -5.57
N TRP A 27 -16.23 -7.70 -5.99
CA TRP A 27 -16.54 -8.34 -7.26
C TRP A 27 -17.48 -9.53 -7.06
N VAL A 28 -18.61 -9.53 -7.77
CA VAL A 28 -19.62 -10.59 -7.75
C VAL A 28 -19.77 -11.24 -9.13
N TYR A 29 -19.98 -12.55 -9.17
CA TYR A 29 -20.12 -13.32 -10.41
C TYR A 29 -21.57 -13.74 -10.64
N LEU A 30 -22.13 -13.32 -11.77
CA LEU A 30 -23.51 -13.61 -12.17
C LEU A 30 -23.56 -14.84 -13.07
N ALA A 31 -23.66 -16.03 -12.46
CA ALA A 31 -23.70 -17.29 -13.21
C ALA A 31 -24.95 -17.39 -14.11
N ASP A 32 -26.09 -16.87 -13.67
CA ASP A 32 -27.35 -16.89 -14.41
C ASP A 32 -27.34 -15.85 -15.55
N PRO A 33 -27.51 -16.27 -16.83
CA PRO A 33 -27.67 -15.34 -17.94
C PRO A 33 -28.77 -14.30 -17.73
N HIS A 34 -29.87 -14.63 -17.06
CA HIS A 34 -30.96 -13.69 -16.85
C HIS A 34 -30.58 -12.55 -15.90
N GLN A 35 -29.78 -12.85 -14.86
CA GLN A 35 -29.22 -11.81 -13.98
C GLN A 35 -28.27 -10.87 -14.75
N ARG A 36 -27.52 -11.40 -15.72
CA ARG A 36 -26.61 -10.62 -16.56
C ARG A 36 -27.36 -9.65 -17.49
N GLU A 37 -28.55 -10.04 -17.95
CA GLU A 37 -29.44 -9.17 -18.74
C GLU A 37 -30.04 -8.04 -17.89
N GLN A 38 -30.44 -8.34 -16.65
CA GLN A 38 -31.03 -7.37 -15.73
C GLN A 38 -30.00 -6.38 -15.16
N TRP A 39 -28.76 -6.81 -15.01
CA TRP A 39 -27.65 -5.99 -14.53
C TRP A 39 -26.55 -5.98 -15.59
N PRO A 40 -26.61 -5.11 -16.62
CA PRO A 40 -25.57 -5.03 -17.65
C PRO A 40 -24.26 -4.48 -17.09
N GLN A 41 -23.13 -4.78 -17.75
CA GLN A 41 -21.83 -4.27 -17.32
C GLN A 41 -21.71 -2.75 -17.53
N SER A 42 -21.16 -2.07 -16.53
CA SER A 42 -20.77 -0.67 -16.59
C SER A 42 -19.45 -0.48 -17.33
N ILE A 43 -19.13 0.77 -17.67
CA ILE A 43 -17.85 1.15 -18.28
C ILE A 43 -16.69 0.91 -17.31
N VAL A 44 -16.90 1.17 -16.01
CA VAL A 44 -15.94 0.90 -14.94
C VAL A 44 -15.53 -0.57 -14.96
N GLU A 45 -16.51 -1.48 -14.98
CA GLU A 45 -16.29 -2.92 -15.00
C GLU A 45 -15.58 -3.36 -16.28
N LYS A 46 -16.07 -2.90 -17.45
CA LYS A 46 -15.44 -3.23 -18.74
C LYS A 46 -13.98 -2.80 -18.78
N TYR A 47 -13.66 -1.58 -18.34
CA TYR A 47 -12.30 -1.05 -18.33
C TYR A 47 -11.37 -1.92 -17.48
N TRP A 48 -11.73 -2.17 -16.22
CA TRP A 48 -10.88 -2.93 -15.30
C TRP A 48 -10.73 -4.41 -15.66
N LEU A 49 -11.70 -4.97 -16.37
CA LEU A 49 -11.65 -6.35 -16.87
C LEU A 49 -10.94 -6.48 -18.23
N GLY A 50 -10.47 -5.38 -18.83
CA GLY A 50 -9.85 -5.38 -20.15
C GLY A 50 -10.84 -5.66 -21.29
N LEU A 51 -12.13 -5.39 -21.08
CA LEU A 51 -13.18 -5.51 -22.09
C LEU A 51 -13.34 -4.21 -22.87
N VAL A 52 -13.94 -4.32 -24.06
CA VAL A 52 -14.24 -3.16 -24.91
C VAL A 52 -15.25 -2.26 -24.21
N THR A 53 -14.88 -0.99 -23.98
CA THR A 53 -15.71 0.01 -23.29
C THR A 53 -16.71 0.72 -24.19
N ASP A 54 -16.55 0.61 -25.52
CA ASP A 54 -17.35 1.29 -26.54
C ASP A 54 -17.32 2.83 -26.44
N LEU A 55 -16.35 3.39 -25.71
CA LEU A 55 -16.15 4.83 -25.60
C LEU A 55 -15.70 5.43 -26.95
N PRO A 56 -16.18 6.63 -27.31
CA PRO A 56 -15.89 7.24 -28.60
C PRO A 56 -14.43 7.73 -28.69
N GLU A 57 -13.89 7.74 -29.90
CA GLU A 57 -12.62 8.43 -30.17
C GLU A 57 -12.80 9.95 -29.98
N LEU A 58 -11.87 10.56 -29.25
CA LEU A 58 -11.80 12.00 -29.02
C LEU A 58 -10.94 12.68 -30.10
N LYS A 59 -11.19 13.97 -30.31
CA LYS A 59 -10.31 14.78 -31.17
C LYS A 59 -8.91 14.82 -30.56
N ARG A 60 -7.89 14.54 -31.38
CA ARG A 60 -6.48 14.64 -30.97
C ARG A 60 -6.18 16.04 -30.43
N ALA A 61 -5.70 16.09 -29.20
CA ALA A 61 -5.31 17.33 -28.53
C ALA A 61 -4.13 17.99 -29.24
N LYS A 62 -4.17 19.33 -29.34
CA LYS A 62 -3.12 20.17 -29.90
C LYS A 62 -2.39 20.99 -28.82
N THR A 63 -2.99 21.14 -27.65
CA THR A 63 -2.38 21.80 -26.49
C THR A 63 -2.34 20.87 -25.28
N PRO A 64 -1.45 21.12 -24.30
CA PRO A 64 -1.44 20.35 -23.06
C PRO A 64 -2.79 20.40 -22.33
N LEU A 65 -3.46 21.56 -22.26
CA LEU A 65 -4.78 21.65 -21.62
C LEU A 65 -5.86 20.84 -22.36
N GLU A 66 -5.85 20.79 -23.70
CA GLU A 66 -6.76 19.92 -24.45
C GLU A 66 -6.51 18.43 -24.16
N ALA A 67 -5.24 18.03 -23.97
CA ALA A 67 -4.89 16.67 -23.60
C ALA A 67 -5.31 16.34 -22.17
N ALA A 68 -5.13 17.27 -21.22
CA ALA A 68 -5.64 17.14 -19.86
C ALA A 68 -7.17 16.96 -19.85
N ARG A 69 -7.89 17.77 -20.65
CA ARG A 69 -9.34 17.67 -20.81
C ARG A 69 -9.77 16.32 -21.38
N ASN A 70 -9.09 15.83 -22.42
CA ASN A 70 -9.36 14.50 -22.97
C ASN A 70 -9.09 13.38 -21.94
N GLY A 71 -8.02 13.51 -21.16
CA GLY A 71 -7.71 12.60 -20.06
C GLY A 71 -8.82 12.53 -19.02
N TYR A 72 -9.32 13.70 -18.59
CA TYR A 72 -10.38 13.75 -17.59
C TYR A 72 -11.74 13.31 -18.17
N ARG A 73 -12.01 13.57 -19.46
CA ARG A 73 -13.19 13.04 -20.16
C ARG A 73 -13.26 11.53 -20.13
N PHE A 74 -12.11 10.86 -20.28
CA PHE A 74 -12.02 9.42 -20.10
C PHE A 74 -12.17 9.02 -18.63
N TYR A 75 -11.36 9.62 -17.75
CA TYR A 75 -11.26 9.17 -16.36
C TYR A 75 -12.58 9.32 -15.59
N LYS A 76 -13.38 10.36 -15.87
CA LYS A 76 -14.72 10.51 -15.28
C LYS A 76 -15.69 9.38 -15.66
N GLN A 77 -15.48 8.68 -16.79
CA GLN A 77 -16.31 7.54 -17.19
C GLN A 77 -16.09 6.31 -16.31
N ILE A 78 -14.97 6.27 -15.59
CA ILE A 78 -14.62 5.22 -14.64
C ILE A 78 -14.70 5.69 -13.18
N GLN A 79 -15.36 6.82 -12.94
CA GLN A 79 -15.77 7.21 -11.59
C GLN A 79 -16.89 6.31 -11.11
N SER A 80 -16.81 5.86 -9.87
CA SER A 80 -17.78 5.00 -9.24
C SER A 80 -19.06 5.77 -8.88
N PRO A 81 -20.23 5.08 -8.79
CA PRO A 81 -21.52 5.75 -8.59
C PRO A 81 -21.63 6.55 -7.29
N ASP A 82 -20.83 6.24 -6.27
CA ASP A 82 -20.77 6.97 -4.99
C ASP A 82 -19.76 8.12 -4.99
N GLY A 83 -19.09 8.39 -6.12
CA GLY A 83 -18.25 9.57 -6.35
C GLY A 83 -16.74 9.38 -6.22
N HIS A 84 -16.25 8.25 -5.71
CA HIS A 84 -14.81 7.94 -5.75
C HIS A 84 -14.39 7.27 -7.06
N PHE A 85 -13.11 6.93 -7.18
CA PHE A 85 -12.59 6.13 -8.29
C PHE A 85 -12.18 4.76 -7.78
N SER A 86 -12.88 3.70 -8.21
CA SER A 86 -12.46 2.34 -7.88
C SER A 86 -11.27 1.95 -8.74
N THR A 87 -10.22 1.45 -8.09
CA THR A 87 -8.90 1.23 -8.70
C THR A 87 -8.30 -0.06 -8.16
N GLU A 88 -7.64 -0.84 -9.03
CA GLU A 88 -6.80 -1.93 -8.57
C GLU A 88 -5.61 -1.41 -7.74
N TYR A 89 -5.20 -2.13 -6.70
CA TYR A 89 -4.10 -1.73 -5.83
C TYR A 89 -3.21 -2.93 -5.46
N GLY A 90 -2.70 -3.60 -6.49
CA GLY A 90 -1.90 -4.83 -6.41
C GLY A 90 -0.39 -4.60 -6.46
N GLY A 91 0.37 -5.67 -6.68
CA GLY A 91 1.82 -5.63 -6.82
C GLY A 91 2.54 -6.62 -5.90
N PRO A 92 2.35 -6.58 -4.58
CA PRO A 92 2.96 -7.54 -3.65
C PRO A 92 2.46 -8.97 -3.87
N LEU A 93 3.37 -9.95 -3.91
CA LEU A 93 3.08 -11.35 -4.23
C LEU A 93 3.05 -12.29 -3.01
N PHE A 94 3.13 -11.74 -1.80
CA PHE A 94 3.03 -12.49 -0.55
C PHE A 94 1.66 -12.35 0.14
N LEU A 95 0.72 -11.59 -0.46
CA LEU A 95 -0.61 -11.33 0.11
C LEU A 95 -1.56 -12.53 -0.09
N ILE A 96 -1.75 -12.95 -1.34
CA ILE A 96 -2.59 -14.10 -1.71
C ILE A 96 -2.21 -15.36 -0.91
N PRO A 97 -0.93 -15.74 -0.80
CA PRO A 97 -0.57 -16.93 -0.03
C PRO A 97 -1.00 -16.89 1.44
N GLY A 98 -0.89 -15.73 2.10
CA GLY A 98 -1.33 -15.57 3.48
C GLY A 98 -2.83 -15.76 3.64
N LEU A 99 -3.63 -15.12 2.78
CA LEU A 99 -5.09 -15.27 2.79
C LEU A 99 -5.52 -16.71 2.51
N VAL A 100 -4.96 -17.34 1.46
CA VAL A 100 -5.33 -18.70 1.05
C VAL A 100 -4.96 -19.71 2.15
N VAL A 101 -3.81 -19.56 2.80
CA VAL A 101 -3.45 -20.39 3.96
C VAL A 101 -4.40 -20.14 5.12
N ALA A 102 -4.72 -18.87 5.45
CA ALA A 102 -5.64 -18.54 6.54
C ALA A 102 -7.04 -19.15 6.35
N LEU A 103 -7.61 -19.06 5.14
CA LEU A 103 -8.90 -19.69 4.83
C LEU A 103 -8.79 -21.22 4.94
N TYR A 104 -7.75 -21.81 4.36
CA TYR A 104 -7.56 -23.26 4.37
C TYR A 104 -7.48 -23.86 5.78
N VAL A 105 -6.64 -23.28 6.65
CA VAL A 105 -6.45 -23.82 8.02
C VAL A 105 -7.65 -23.61 8.92
N THR A 106 -8.56 -22.71 8.55
CA THR A 106 -9.83 -22.43 9.27
C THR A 106 -11.03 -23.14 8.63
N GLY A 107 -10.79 -24.03 7.65
CA GLY A 107 -11.82 -24.83 6.99
C GLY A 107 -12.69 -24.03 6.01
N GLN A 108 -12.26 -22.83 5.61
CA GLN A 108 -12.93 -21.97 4.65
C GLN A 108 -12.29 -22.09 3.27
N SER A 109 -13.03 -21.68 2.23
CA SER A 109 -12.53 -21.64 0.87
C SER A 109 -13.11 -20.45 0.12
N LEU A 110 -12.36 -19.95 -0.85
CA LEU A 110 -12.87 -18.97 -1.81
C LEU A 110 -13.93 -19.62 -2.71
N ARG A 111 -14.80 -18.82 -3.32
CA ARG A 111 -15.77 -19.34 -4.29
C ARG A 111 -15.07 -19.92 -5.52
N PRO A 112 -15.65 -20.91 -6.24
CA PRO A 112 -14.99 -21.56 -7.37
C PRO A 112 -14.46 -20.60 -8.44
N GLU A 113 -15.24 -19.57 -8.78
CA GLU A 113 -14.88 -18.51 -9.72
C GLU A 113 -13.70 -17.66 -9.22
N GLN A 114 -13.65 -17.38 -7.92
CA GLN A 114 -12.54 -16.65 -7.30
C GLN A 114 -11.28 -17.50 -7.30
N GLN A 115 -11.37 -18.79 -6.98
CA GLN A 115 -10.22 -19.71 -7.04
C GLN A 115 -9.66 -19.80 -8.47
N LEU A 116 -10.53 -19.84 -9.48
CA LEU A 116 -10.12 -19.89 -10.88
C LEU A 116 -9.38 -18.61 -11.30
N GLU A 117 -9.96 -17.44 -11.04
CA GLU A 117 -9.36 -16.16 -11.38
C GLU A 117 -8.10 -15.85 -10.57
N MET A 118 -8.01 -16.34 -9.32
CA MET A 118 -6.82 -16.18 -8.50
C MET A 118 -5.66 -17.06 -8.99
N ARG A 119 -5.94 -18.28 -9.47
CA ARG A 119 -4.94 -19.10 -10.18
C ARG A 119 -4.46 -18.40 -11.45
N ARG A 120 -5.38 -17.81 -12.22
CA ARG A 120 -5.04 -17.02 -13.43
C ARG A 120 -4.10 -15.86 -13.11
N TYR A 121 -4.39 -15.09 -12.06
CA TYR A 121 -3.54 -14.00 -11.62
C TYR A 121 -2.14 -14.47 -11.22
N VAL A 122 -2.06 -15.44 -10.30
CA VAL A 122 -0.77 -15.92 -9.79
C VAL A 122 0.09 -16.48 -10.93
N LEU A 123 -0.46 -17.34 -11.80
CA LEU A 123 0.27 -17.87 -12.95
C LEU A 123 0.66 -16.79 -13.95
N GLY A 124 -0.21 -15.81 -14.19
CA GLY A 124 0.04 -14.67 -15.08
C GLY A 124 1.17 -13.75 -14.60
N LYS A 125 1.46 -13.71 -13.29
CA LYS A 125 2.58 -12.94 -12.71
C LYS A 125 3.88 -13.75 -12.57
N ARG A 126 3.93 -14.99 -13.07
CA ARG A 126 5.16 -15.80 -13.07
C ARG A 126 6.23 -15.12 -13.91
N ARG A 127 7.41 -14.91 -13.34
CA ARG A 127 8.55 -14.29 -14.04
C ARG A 127 9.10 -15.24 -15.10
N LYS A 128 9.80 -14.69 -16.09
CA LYS A 128 10.43 -15.48 -17.18
C LYS A 128 11.40 -16.55 -16.65
N GLU A 129 11.99 -16.32 -15.48
CA GLU A 129 12.88 -17.24 -14.78
C GLU A 129 12.12 -18.42 -14.11
N GLY A 130 10.79 -18.43 -14.15
CA GLY A 130 9.93 -19.57 -13.79
C GLY A 130 9.30 -19.52 -12.39
N GLY A 131 9.57 -18.49 -11.60
CA GLY A 131 9.05 -18.32 -10.23
C GLY A 131 8.49 -16.93 -9.96
N TRP A 132 8.42 -16.56 -8.69
CA TRP A 132 7.87 -15.28 -8.24
C TRP A 132 8.80 -14.61 -7.24
N GLY A 133 8.91 -13.29 -7.34
CA GLY A 133 9.62 -12.47 -6.37
C GLY A 133 8.72 -11.98 -5.23
N LEU A 134 9.21 -11.00 -4.48
CA LEU A 134 8.44 -10.33 -3.42
C LEU A 134 7.23 -9.57 -3.97
N HIS A 135 7.36 -9.01 -5.17
CA HIS A 135 6.34 -8.26 -5.90
C HIS A 135 6.42 -8.56 -7.41
N THR A 136 5.45 -8.07 -8.18
CA THR A 136 5.28 -8.33 -9.62
C THR A 136 6.52 -8.03 -10.45
N ALA A 137 7.31 -7.00 -10.11
CA ALA A 137 8.53 -6.61 -10.83
C ALA A 137 9.83 -7.30 -10.34
N ALA A 138 9.82 -7.97 -9.18
CA ALA A 138 11.02 -8.57 -8.60
C ALA A 138 11.42 -9.90 -9.31
N PRO A 139 12.72 -10.24 -9.35
CA PRO A 139 13.16 -11.57 -9.77
C PRO A 139 12.66 -12.66 -8.80
N PRO A 140 12.61 -13.94 -9.20
CA PRO A 140 12.19 -15.00 -8.28
C PRO A 140 13.02 -15.09 -7.02
N THR A 141 12.33 -15.25 -5.89
CA THR A 141 12.94 -15.50 -4.58
C THR A 141 12.39 -16.80 -3.97
N VAL A 142 12.99 -17.27 -2.86
CA VAL A 142 12.44 -18.44 -2.16
C VAL A 142 11.09 -18.10 -1.57
N PHE A 143 10.92 -16.92 -0.97
CA PHE A 143 9.65 -16.50 -0.38
C PHE A 143 8.53 -16.45 -1.41
N GLY A 144 8.72 -15.68 -2.48
CA GLY A 144 7.71 -15.51 -3.52
C GLY A 144 7.37 -16.84 -4.19
N THR A 145 8.38 -17.63 -4.55
CA THR A 145 8.16 -18.86 -5.31
C THR A 145 7.53 -19.97 -4.47
N VAL A 146 8.02 -20.20 -3.24
CA VAL A 146 7.45 -21.23 -2.36
C VAL A 146 6.01 -20.89 -1.98
N MET A 147 5.75 -19.65 -1.56
CA MET A 147 4.43 -19.28 -1.06
C MET A 147 3.38 -19.26 -2.18
N ASN A 148 3.72 -18.80 -3.39
CA ASN A 148 2.79 -18.85 -4.52
C ASN A 148 2.59 -20.29 -5.03
N TYR A 149 3.61 -21.16 -5.00
CA TYR A 149 3.43 -22.58 -5.26
C TYR A 149 2.44 -23.21 -4.26
N VAL A 150 2.63 -22.95 -2.96
CA VAL A 150 1.71 -23.42 -1.91
C VAL A 150 0.29 -22.90 -2.13
N ALA A 151 0.12 -21.63 -2.47
CA ALA A 151 -1.18 -21.04 -2.78
C ALA A 151 -1.86 -21.78 -3.96
N LEU A 152 -1.13 -22.02 -5.06
CA LEU A 152 -1.67 -22.77 -6.21
C LEU A 152 -2.06 -24.21 -5.86
N ARG A 153 -1.29 -24.88 -5.00
CA ARG A 153 -1.61 -26.23 -4.51
C ARG A 153 -2.87 -26.24 -3.65
N ILE A 154 -3.07 -25.24 -2.78
CA ILE A 154 -4.31 -25.06 -1.99
C ILE A 154 -5.50 -24.72 -2.89
N LEU A 155 -5.30 -23.90 -3.93
CA LEU A 155 -6.32 -23.57 -4.95
C LEU A 155 -6.60 -24.73 -5.92
N GLY A 156 -6.09 -25.94 -5.65
CA GLY A 156 -6.47 -27.18 -6.33
C GLY A 156 -5.60 -27.60 -7.50
N MET A 157 -4.49 -26.90 -7.82
CA MET A 157 -3.60 -27.36 -8.88
C MET A 157 -2.80 -28.59 -8.44
N SER A 158 -2.74 -29.63 -9.28
CA SER A 158 -1.92 -30.83 -9.05
C SER A 158 -0.41 -30.52 -9.13
N PRO A 159 0.48 -31.26 -8.41
CA PRO A 159 1.92 -31.00 -8.46
C PRO A 159 2.52 -31.20 -9.87
N ASP A 160 1.83 -31.91 -10.75
CA ASP A 160 2.27 -32.18 -12.13
C ASP A 160 1.38 -31.49 -13.18
N GLU A 161 0.51 -30.56 -12.74
CA GLU A 161 -0.32 -29.75 -13.63
C GLU A 161 0.44 -28.54 -14.16
N GLY A 162 0.44 -28.37 -15.49
CA GLY A 162 1.00 -27.18 -16.13
C GLY A 162 2.44 -26.90 -15.69
N PRO A 163 2.76 -25.67 -15.23
CA PRO A 163 4.11 -25.31 -14.84
C PRO A 163 4.55 -25.81 -13.45
N MET A 164 3.71 -26.55 -12.71
CA MET A 164 3.97 -26.87 -11.30
C MET A 164 5.24 -27.70 -11.09
N SER A 165 5.57 -28.62 -11.99
CA SER A 165 6.83 -29.38 -11.92
C SER A 165 8.07 -28.50 -12.14
N GLU A 166 8.00 -27.52 -13.05
CA GLU A 166 9.09 -26.55 -13.30
C GLU A 166 9.30 -25.65 -12.09
N ILE A 167 8.20 -25.17 -11.49
CA ILE A 167 8.24 -24.33 -10.29
C ILE A 167 8.85 -25.11 -9.13
N ARG A 168 8.44 -26.36 -8.92
CA ARG A 168 9.02 -27.24 -7.88
C ARG A 168 10.52 -27.46 -8.11
N ALA A 169 10.95 -27.67 -9.36
CA ALA A 169 12.37 -27.79 -9.69
C ALA A 169 13.14 -26.49 -9.37
N LEU A 170 12.55 -25.32 -9.62
CA LEU A 170 13.14 -24.03 -9.24
C LEU A 170 13.24 -23.87 -7.71
N ILE A 171 12.20 -24.25 -6.96
CA ILE A 171 12.23 -24.25 -5.48
C ILE A 171 13.42 -25.07 -4.98
N HIS A 172 13.63 -26.28 -5.54
CA HIS A 172 14.74 -27.15 -5.14
C HIS A 172 16.09 -26.57 -5.55
N LYS A 173 16.19 -25.96 -6.73
CA LYS A 173 17.40 -25.25 -7.20
C LYS A 173 17.79 -24.09 -6.28
N MET A 174 16.81 -23.42 -5.66
CA MET A 174 17.05 -22.35 -4.69
C MET A 174 17.32 -22.85 -3.27
N GLY A 175 17.38 -24.17 -3.04
CA GLY A 175 17.66 -24.78 -1.74
C GLY A 175 16.43 -25.19 -0.92
N GLY A 176 15.24 -25.20 -1.54
CA GLY A 176 13.99 -25.58 -0.88
C GLY A 176 13.48 -24.53 0.12
N ALA A 177 12.43 -24.90 0.87
CA ALA A 177 11.76 -23.99 1.79
C ALA A 177 12.45 -23.80 3.15
N THR A 178 13.54 -24.50 3.47
CA THR A 178 14.22 -24.37 4.78
C THR A 178 14.79 -22.96 5.04
N GLY A 179 15.20 -22.27 3.97
CA GLY A 179 15.76 -20.92 4.01
C GLY A 179 14.75 -19.81 3.73
N ILE A 180 13.44 -20.10 3.70
CA ILE A 180 12.42 -19.08 3.44
C ILE A 180 12.45 -17.99 4.53
N PRO A 181 12.21 -16.69 4.24
CA PRO A 181 12.16 -15.61 5.25
C PRO A 181 11.16 -15.84 6.38
N THR A 182 11.31 -15.11 7.49
CA THR A 182 10.55 -15.33 8.75
C THR A 182 9.03 -15.33 8.52
N TRP A 183 8.52 -14.44 7.68
CA TRP A 183 7.08 -14.40 7.35
C TRP A 183 6.60 -15.66 6.62
N GLY A 184 7.41 -16.19 5.69
CA GLY A 184 7.13 -17.45 5.02
C GLY A 184 7.21 -18.64 5.98
N LYS A 185 8.18 -18.65 6.90
CA LYS A 185 8.25 -19.70 7.94
C LYS A 185 7.00 -19.71 8.80
N ALA A 186 6.54 -18.54 9.24
CA ALA A 186 5.33 -18.42 10.06
C ALA A 186 4.10 -18.98 9.33
N TRP A 187 3.88 -18.63 8.06
CA TRP A 187 2.77 -19.17 7.28
C TRP A 187 2.87 -20.68 7.04
N LEU A 188 4.06 -21.21 6.73
CA LEU A 188 4.24 -22.64 6.58
C LEU A 188 4.07 -23.40 7.92
N CYS A 189 4.41 -22.79 9.06
CA CYS A 189 4.12 -23.37 10.39
C CYS A 189 2.61 -23.41 10.65
N ILE A 190 1.90 -22.32 10.37
CA ILE A 190 0.44 -22.25 10.49
C ILE A 190 -0.22 -23.31 9.61
N LEU A 191 0.28 -23.54 8.39
CA LEU A 191 -0.20 -24.59 7.49
C LEU A 191 0.15 -26.01 7.96
N GLY A 192 1.18 -26.16 8.81
CA GLY A 192 1.74 -27.46 9.20
C GLY A 192 2.76 -28.04 8.21
N ALA A 193 3.27 -27.23 7.29
CA ALA A 193 4.29 -27.62 6.31
C ALA A 193 5.72 -27.20 6.72
N TYR A 194 5.92 -26.65 7.92
CA TYR A 194 7.21 -26.27 8.52
C TYR A 194 7.07 -26.34 10.06
N GLU A 195 8.14 -26.55 10.82
CA GLU A 195 8.06 -26.61 12.30
C GLU A 195 8.40 -25.27 12.97
N TRP A 196 7.60 -24.86 13.98
CA TRP A 196 7.82 -23.63 14.76
C TRP A 196 9.22 -23.52 15.36
N ASP A 197 9.87 -24.66 15.61
CA ASP A 197 11.25 -24.73 16.09
C ASP A 197 12.27 -24.15 15.11
N GLY A 198 11.94 -24.02 13.83
CA GLY A 198 12.78 -23.39 12.82
C GLY A 198 12.47 -21.93 12.56
N VAL A 199 11.63 -21.28 13.37
CA VAL A 199 11.34 -19.84 13.31
C VAL A 199 12.16 -19.11 14.37
N GLY A 200 12.67 -17.92 14.04
CA GLY A 200 13.21 -17.00 15.05
C GLY A 200 12.15 -16.68 16.10
N SER A 201 12.54 -16.61 17.37
CA SER A 201 11.56 -16.43 18.45
C SER A 201 10.82 -15.10 18.34
N VAL A 202 9.49 -15.16 18.36
CA VAL A 202 8.59 -13.99 18.40
C VAL A 202 7.76 -14.07 19.69
N PRO A 203 8.36 -13.82 20.87
CA PRO A 203 7.74 -14.11 22.16
C PRO A 203 6.59 -13.14 22.47
N PRO A 204 5.38 -13.62 22.82
CA PRO A 204 4.25 -12.77 23.19
C PRO A 204 4.55 -11.94 24.45
N GLU A 205 5.50 -12.34 25.30
CA GLU A 205 5.86 -11.64 26.54
C GLU A 205 6.33 -10.20 26.32
N LEU A 206 6.80 -9.85 25.11
CA LEU A 206 7.12 -8.46 24.74
C LEU A 206 5.91 -7.53 24.86
N LEU A 207 4.70 -8.07 24.76
CA LEU A 207 3.44 -7.33 24.82
C LEU A 207 3.01 -7.00 26.27
N LEU A 208 3.71 -7.54 27.27
CA LEU A 208 3.52 -7.24 28.70
C LEU A 208 4.49 -6.19 29.23
N LEU A 209 5.41 -5.70 28.39
CA LEU A 209 6.39 -4.70 28.83
C LEU A 209 5.66 -3.45 29.40
N PRO A 210 6.28 -2.69 30.31
CA PRO A 210 5.77 -1.38 30.72
C PRO A 210 5.96 -0.32 29.62
N ASP A 211 5.02 0.63 29.50
CA ASP A 211 5.01 1.67 28.46
C ASP A 211 6.33 2.43 28.26
N TRP A 212 7.12 2.62 29.33
CA TRP A 212 8.42 3.34 29.29
C TRP A 212 9.56 2.55 28.62
N VAL A 213 9.41 1.26 28.35
CA VAL A 213 10.47 0.45 27.75
C VAL A 213 10.78 0.92 26.31
N PRO A 214 12.05 1.18 25.96
CA PRO A 214 12.43 1.88 24.72
C PRO A 214 12.26 1.08 23.42
N PHE A 215 12.14 -0.24 23.51
CA PHE A 215 11.96 -1.15 22.36
C PHE A 215 10.61 -1.85 22.35
N ALA A 216 9.67 -1.44 23.20
CA ALA A 216 8.41 -2.13 23.32
C ALA A 216 7.49 -1.97 22.11
N PRO A 217 6.60 -2.93 21.83
CA PRO A 217 5.87 -2.99 20.55
C PRO A 217 4.97 -1.80 20.21
N TRP A 218 4.38 -1.10 21.18
CA TRP A 218 3.57 0.12 20.92
C TRP A 218 4.40 1.31 20.39
N ARG A 219 5.72 1.19 20.41
CA ARG A 219 6.64 2.15 19.78
C ARG A 219 7.02 1.80 18.36
N TRP A 220 6.67 0.58 17.92
CA TRP A 220 6.95 0.14 16.57
C TRP A 220 6.00 0.80 15.59
N TRP A 221 6.40 0.87 14.32
CA TRP A 221 5.48 1.25 13.25
C TRP A 221 4.22 0.38 13.29
N ILE A 222 3.06 1.00 13.07
CA ILE A 222 1.75 0.37 13.23
C ILE A 222 1.60 -0.90 12.37
N HIS A 223 2.09 -0.90 11.13
CA HIS A 223 2.05 -2.07 10.24
C HIS A 223 2.87 -3.24 10.81
N VAL A 224 4.07 -2.97 11.33
CA VAL A 224 4.90 -4.00 11.99
C VAL A 224 4.22 -4.51 13.25
N ARG A 225 3.72 -3.62 14.11
CA ARG A 225 3.02 -4.01 15.34
C ARG A 225 1.81 -4.90 15.05
N ASN A 226 0.98 -4.55 14.08
CA ASN A 226 -0.25 -5.29 13.75
C ASN A 226 0.01 -6.59 12.98
N VAL A 227 1.18 -6.79 12.37
CA VAL A 227 1.58 -8.10 11.83
C VAL A 227 2.23 -8.97 12.90
N PHE A 228 3.13 -8.41 13.71
CA PHE A 228 3.88 -9.18 14.70
C PHE A 228 3.07 -9.54 15.95
N THR A 229 2.06 -8.76 16.33
CA THR A 229 1.19 -9.08 17.48
C THR A 229 0.44 -10.41 17.27
N PRO A 230 -0.33 -10.61 16.18
CA PRO A 230 -0.99 -11.89 15.95
C PRO A 230 0.01 -13.02 15.61
N MET A 231 1.13 -12.71 14.94
CA MET A 231 2.21 -13.70 14.75
C MET A 231 2.78 -14.19 16.08
N SER A 232 2.98 -13.29 17.06
CA SER A 232 3.45 -13.63 18.41
C SER A 232 2.44 -14.49 19.15
N TYR A 233 1.15 -14.21 18.99
CA TYR A 233 0.07 -15.02 19.55
C TYR A 233 0.10 -16.45 19.01
N LEU A 234 0.12 -16.62 17.69
CA LEU A 234 0.15 -17.93 17.03
C LEU A 234 1.46 -18.69 17.29
N TYR A 235 2.59 -17.98 17.32
CA TYR A 235 3.87 -18.54 17.76
C TYR A 235 3.75 -19.05 19.20
N GLY A 236 3.27 -18.21 20.12
CA GLY A 236 3.18 -18.53 21.55
C GLY A 236 2.25 -19.70 21.86
N THR A 237 1.16 -19.88 21.10
CA THR A 237 0.26 -21.04 21.18
C THR A 237 0.75 -22.25 20.39
N ARG A 238 1.78 -22.08 19.55
CA ARG A 238 2.26 -23.07 18.58
C ARG A 238 1.13 -23.57 17.68
N PHE A 239 0.27 -22.66 17.24
CA PHE A 239 -0.88 -23.01 16.40
C PHE A 239 -0.43 -23.68 15.10
N VAL A 240 -1.08 -24.81 14.76
CA VAL A 240 -0.91 -25.53 13.50
C VAL A 240 -2.30 -25.93 13.03
N GLY A 241 -2.60 -25.67 11.76
CA GLY A 241 -3.84 -26.08 11.13
C GLY A 241 -3.98 -27.61 10.99
N PRO A 242 -5.12 -28.10 10.47
CA PRO A 242 -5.34 -29.53 10.28
C PRO A 242 -4.27 -30.19 9.38
N TYR A 243 -3.78 -31.36 9.78
CA TYR A 243 -2.87 -32.16 8.95
C TYR A 243 -3.64 -32.93 7.89
N THR A 244 -3.52 -32.50 6.63
CA THR A 244 -4.27 -33.05 5.50
C THR A 244 -3.36 -33.79 4.51
N PRO A 245 -3.92 -34.56 3.55
CA PRO A 245 -3.14 -35.15 2.46
C PRO A 245 -2.36 -34.10 1.64
N LEU A 246 -2.91 -32.90 1.49
CA LEU A 246 -2.22 -31.79 0.84
C LEU A 246 -0.98 -31.36 1.63
N VAL A 247 -1.10 -31.18 2.94
CA VAL A 247 0.05 -30.83 3.80
C VAL A 247 1.11 -31.92 3.76
N ALA A 248 0.71 -33.19 3.83
CA ALA A 248 1.62 -34.33 3.69
C ALA A 248 2.38 -34.29 2.35
N SER A 249 1.69 -33.98 1.25
CA SER A 249 2.29 -33.84 -0.08
C SER A 249 3.27 -32.65 -0.14
N LEU A 250 2.89 -31.48 0.38
CA LEU A 250 3.74 -30.29 0.43
C LEU A 250 5.04 -30.53 1.21
N ARG A 251 5.00 -31.32 2.29
CA ARG A 251 6.20 -31.72 3.04
C ARG A 251 7.20 -32.54 2.20
N GLN A 252 6.74 -33.21 1.15
CA GLN A 252 7.61 -33.93 0.20
C GLN A 252 8.00 -33.06 -1.01
N GLU A 253 7.17 -32.07 -1.36
CA GLU A 253 7.37 -31.23 -2.53
C GLU A 253 8.34 -30.06 -2.30
N LEU A 254 8.37 -29.47 -1.09
CA LEU A 254 9.02 -28.17 -0.84
C LEU A 254 10.49 -28.24 -0.42
N TYR A 255 11.00 -29.43 -0.09
CA TYR A 255 12.29 -29.59 0.58
C TYR A 255 13.25 -30.45 -0.24
N THR A 256 14.54 -30.14 -0.16
CA THR A 256 15.62 -30.87 -0.86
C THR A 256 16.12 -32.10 -0.10
N GLN A 257 15.54 -32.38 1.06
CA GLN A 257 15.84 -33.53 1.91
C GLN A 257 14.53 -34.04 2.55
N PRO A 258 14.49 -35.30 3.04
CA PRO A 258 13.31 -35.82 3.73
C PRO A 258 12.90 -34.90 4.89
N TYR A 259 11.61 -34.56 4.99
CA TYR A 259 11.08 -33.59 5.95
C TYR A 259 11.48 -33.93 7.39
N GLU A 260 11.40 -35.22 7.75
CA GLU A 260 11.67 -35.73 9.09
C GLU A 260 13.16 -35.66 9.47
N SER A 261 14.05 -35.49 8.48
CA SER A 261 15.49 -35.35 8.70
C SER A 261 15.94 -33.91 8.94
N ILE A 262 15.05 -32.93 8.76
CA ILE A 262 15.38 -31.51 8.86
C ILE A 262 15.62 -31.13 10.32
N GLN A 263 16.79 -30.55 10.60
CA GLN A 263 17.10 -30.00 11.92
C GLN A 263 16.52 -28.60 12.06
N TRP A 264 15.23 -28.51 12.42
CA TRP A 264 14.48 -27.26 12.45
C TRP A 264 15.13 -26.16 13.30
N SER A 265 15.63 -26.49 14.49
CA SER A 265 16.31 -25.49 15.34
C SER A 265 17.52 -24.80 14.70
N ARG A 266 18.17 -25.41 13.70
CA ARG A 266 19.26 -24.79 12.92
C ARG A 266 18.75 -23.86 11.82
N GLN A 267 17.47 -23.96 11.46
CA GLN A 267 16.86 -23.16 10.40
C GLN A 267 16.38 -21.79 10.89
N ARG A 268 16.35 -21.51 12.21
CA ARG A 268 15.85 -20.24 12.78
C ARG A 268 16.42 -18.99 12.11
N SER A 269 17.74 -18.97 11.91
CA SER A 269 18.46 -17.90 11.23
C SER A 269 18.96 -18.28 9.83
N ASN A 270 18.51 -19.42 9.30
CA ASN A 270 18.75 -19.77 7.90
C ASN A 270 17.77 -18.96 7.04
N ILE A 271 18.31 -18.00 6.28
CA ILE A 271 17.56 -17.17 5.35
C ILE A 271 18.31 -17.20 4.02
N SER A 272 17.60 -17.50 2.95
CA SER A 272 18.09 -17.60 1.59
C SER A 272 18.69 -16.27 1.12
N SER A 273 19.86 -16.32 0.48
CA SER A 273 20.48 -15.15 -0.13
C SER A 273 19.68 -14.55 -1.29
N TYR A 274 18.69 -15.29 -1.84
CA TYR A 274 17.76 -14.75 -2.84
C TYR A 274 16.78 -13.74 -2.25
N ASP A 275 16.60 -13.71 -0.92
CA ASP A 275 15.54 -12.95 -0.26
C ASP A 275 16.08 -11.83 0.64
N VAL A 276 17.31 -11.92 1.13
CA VAL A 276 17.84 -10.99 2.13
C VAL A 276 18.09 -9.60 1.52
N TYR A 277 17.25 -8.65 1.90
CA TYR A 277 17.46 -7.21 1.69
C TYR A 277 18.07 -6.56 2.95
N SER A 278 17.49 -6.82 4.12
CA SER A 278 17.94 -6.34 5.43
C SER A 278 18.33 -7.51 6.32
N GLY A 279 19.62 -7.87 6.31
CA GLY A 279 20.13 -8.98 7.11
C GLY A 279 20.02 -8.74 8.62
N HIS A 280 19.90 -9.81 9.42
CA HIS A 280 19.83 -9.67 10.88
C HIS A 280 21.08 -9.00 11.46
N SER A 281 20.86 -7.92 12.22
CA SER A 281 21.93 -7.26 12.95
C SER A 281 22.61 -8.22 13.94
N PRO A 282 23.86 -7.96 14.38
CA PRO A 282 24.48 -8.70 15.47
C PRO A 282 23.63 -8.73 16.75
N VAL A 283 22.90 -7.64 17.03
CA VAL A 283 22.02 -7.52 18.20
C VAL A 283 20.84 -8.48 18.09
N LEU A 284 20.15 -8.49 16.95
CA LEU A 284 19.02 -9.40 16.72
C LEU A 284 19.48 -10.87 16.73
N ARG A 285 20.63 -11.19 16.12
CA ARG A 285 21.20 -12.54 16.17
C ARG A 285 21.53 -12.98 17.60
N ALA A 286 22.05 -12.09 18.43
CA ALA A 286 22.28 -12.37 19.85
C ALA A 286 20.95 -12.57 20.60
N ALA A 287 19.96 -11.71 20.35
CA ALA A 287 18.62 -11.82 20.93
C ALA A 287 17.97 -13.15 20.56
N HIS A 288 17.98 -13.55 19.29
CA HIS A 288 17.46 -14.85 18.85
C HIS A 288 18.14 -16.05 19.50
N LYS A 289 19.46 -15.98 19.80
CA LYS A 289 20.15 -17.05 20.54
C LYS A 289 19.67 -17.13 21.99
N VAL A 290 19.57 -15.99 22.67
CA VAL A 290 19.09 -15.92 24.06
C VAL A 290 17.63 -16.37 24.14
N LEU A 291 16.77 -15.85 23.27
CA LEU A 291 15.37 -16.24 23.16
C LEU A 291 15.22 -17.71 22.79
N GLY A 292 16.11 -18.24 21.94
CA GLY A 292 16.13 -19.66 21.60
C GLY A 292 16.45 -20.58 22.78
N VAL A 293 17.15 -20.09 23.80
CA VAL A 293 17.35 -20.78 25.10
C VAL A 293 16.14 -20.58 26.00
N TYR A 294 15.61 -19.35 26.08
CA TYR A 294 14.39 -19.01 26.82
C TYR A 294 13.22 -19.94 26.45
N GLU A 295 12.97 -20.13 25.15
CA GLU A 295 11.89 -21.00 24.64
C GLU A 295 12.09 -22.50 24.95
N LYS A 296 13.31 -22.93 25.30
CA LYS A 296 13.62 -24.33 25.65
C LYS A 296 13.48 -24.64 27.13
N LEU A 297 13.19 -23.66 27.98
CA LEU A 297 13.21 -23.81 29.44
C LEU A 297 11.82 -23.71 30.10
N PRO A 298 10.74 -24.35 29.61
CA PRO A 298 9.35 -24.06 30.02
C PRO A 298 9.04 -24.23 31.52
N HIS A 299 9.93 -24.87 32.29
CA HIS A 299 9.74 -25.18 33.72
C HIS A 299 10.58 -24.34 34.70
N VAL A 300 11.42 -23.39 34.23
CA VAL A 300 12.21 -22.51 35.11
C VAL A 300 11.40 -21.27 35.51
N PRO A 301 10.90 -21.15 36.76
CA PRO A 301 10.12 -19.99 37.17
C PRO A 301 10.96 -18.71 37.04
N VAL A 302 10.33 -17.60 36.62
CA VAL A 302 10.92 -16.23 36.49
C VAL A 302 11.85 -16.00 35.28
N ILE A 303 12.41 -17.04 34.66
CA ILE A 303 13.40 -16.89 33.56
C ILE A 303 12.91 -17.50 32.23
N SER A 304 11.75 -18.14 32.18
CA SER A 304 11.26 -18.82 30.98
C SER A 304 9.83 -18.47 30.57
N SER A 305 9.40 -19.03 29.44
CA SER A 305 8.01 -19.11 28.96
C SER A 305 7.09 -19.94 29.87
N SER A 306 7.34 -19.88 31.18
CA SER A 306 6.55 -20.54 32.21
C SER A 306 5.06 -20.23 32.01
N LEU A 307 4.25 -21.27 32.23
CA LEU A 307 2.82 -21.26 31.89
C LEU A 307 2.06 -20.00 32.37
N PRO A 308 2.29 -19.43 33.58
CA PRO A 308 1.58 -18.23 33.99
C PRO A 308 1.95 -16.97 33.18
N LEU A 309 3.24 -16.74 32.92
CA LEU A 309 3.69 -15.54 32.19
C LEU A 309 3.31 -15.61 30.71
N ARG A 310 3.54 -16.78 30.09
CA ARG A 310 3.15 -17.03 28.70
C ARG A 310 1.64 -16.87 28.53
N GLN A 311 0.83 -17.38 29.46
CA GLN A 311 -0.62 -17.23 29.38
C GLN A 311 -1.07 -15.78 29.50
N ALA A 312 -0.54 -15.01 30.47
CA ALA A 312 -0.83 -13.59 30.59
C ALA A 312 -0.45 -12.81 29.32
N ALA A 313 0.68 -13.16 28.72
CA ALA A 313 1.14 -12.55 27.47
C ALA A 313 0.24 -12.89 26.28
N LEU A 314 -0.22 -14.14 26.18
CA LEU A 314 -1.17 -14.58 25.16
C LEU A 314 -2.53 -13.89 25.32
N ASP A 315 -3.02 -13.73 26.55
CA ASP A 315 -4.27 -13.02 26.80
C ASP A 315 -4.14 -11.52 26.46
N ARG A 316 -3.00 -10.90 26.75
CA ARG A 316 -2.70 -9.52 26.34
C ARG A 316 -2.60 -9.38 24.82
N ALA A 317 -1.91 -10.30 24.15
CA ALA A 317 -1.81 -10.33 22.69
C ALA A 317 -3.19 -10.45 22.05
N TYR A 318 -4.01 -11.37 22.56
CA TYR A 318 -5.39 -11.56 22.09
C TYR A 318 -6.25 -10.33 22.30
N GLN A 319 -6.11 -9.66 23.45
CA GLN A 319 -6.82 -8.41 23.72
C GLN A 319 -6.46 -7.30 22.72
N LEU A 320 -5.19 -7.17 22.34
CA LEU A 320 -4.76 -6.20 21.32
C LEU A 320 -5.34 -6.54 19.93
N ILE A 321 -5.43 -7.82 19.59
CA ILE A 321 -6.09 -8.30 18.36
C ILE A 321 -7.57 -7.89 18.36
N VAL A 322 -8.28 -8.10 19.49
CA VAL A 322 -9.69 -7.69 19.63
C VAL A 322 -9.86 -6.18 19.47
N TYR A 323 -8.97 -5.38 20.07
CA TYR A 323 -9.03 -3.93 19.94
C TYR A 323 -8.87 -3.48 18.50
N GLU A 324 -7.93 -4.06 17.76
CA GLU A 324 -7.74 -3.73 16.35
C GLU A 324 -8.93 -4.16 15.49
N ASP A 325 -9.47 -5.35 15.71
CA ASP A 325 -10.64 -5.86 14.99
C ASP A 325 -11.85 -4.93 15.18
N GLU A 326 -12.18 -4.58 16.42
CA GLU A 326 -13.31 -3.68 16.72
C GLU A 326 -13.06 -2.25 16.23
N ASN A 327 -11.81 -1.77 16.25
CA ASN A 327 -11.48 -0.41 15.78
C ASN A 327 -11.54 -0.26 14.25
N THR A 328 -11.55 -1.36 13.49
CA THR A 328 -11.45 -1.37 12.02
C THR A 328 -12.61 -2.08 11.35
N THR A 329 -13.67 -2.39 12.11
CA THR A 329 -14.80 -3.19 11.62
C THR A 329 -14.32 -4.49 10.97
N TYR A 330 -13.32 -5.13 11.59
CA TYR A 330 -12.67 -6.37 11.15
C TYR A 330 -11.91 -6.26 9.80
N GLN A 331 -11.60 -5.08 9.29
CA GLN A 331 -10.74 -4.92 8.10
C GLN A 331 -9.24 -4.96 8.46
N THR A 332 -8.89 -4.55 9.69
CA THR A 332 -7.50 -4.29 10.13
C THR A 332 -6.79 -3.21 9.27
N ILE A 333 -5.56 -2.86 9.61
CA ILE A 333 -4.77 -1.90 8.83
C ILE A 333 -4.43 -2.36 7.40
N GLY A 334 -4.42 -3.67 7.13
CA GLY A 334 -4.04 -4.18 5.82
C GLY A 334 -4.20 -5.70 5.65
N PRO A 335 -3.95 -6.21 4.44
CA PRO A 335 -4.22 -7.61 4.06
C PRO A 335 -3.43 -8.63 4.88
N VAL A 336 -2.21 -8.30 5.30
CA VAL A 336 -1.35 -9.23 6.06
C VAL A 336 -1.87 -9.40 7.49
N SER A 337 -2.12 -8.30 8.20
CA SER A 337 -2.72 -8.36 9.55
C SER A 337 -4.11 -9.01 9.50
N LYS A 338 -4.91 -8.68 8.48
CA LYS A 338 -6.22 -9.29 8.22
C LYS A 338 -6.14 -10.82 8.19
N ALA A 339 -5.23 -11.38 7.39
CA ALA A 339 -5.07 -12.82 7.28
C ALA A 339 -4.64 -13.47 8.60
N PHE A 340 -3.72 -12.87 9.35
CA PHE A 340 -3.33 -13.39 10.66
C PHE A 340 -4.47 -13.30 11.69
N HIS A 341 -5.25 -12.22 11.68
CA HIS A 341 -6.36 -12.02 12.61
C HIS A 341 -7.48 -13.04 12.40
N ILE A 342 -7.80 -13.40 11.14
CA ILE A 342 -8.72 -14.51 10.80
C ILE A 342 -8.31 -15.78 11.57
N VAL A 343 -7.03 -16.16 11.49
CA VAL A 343 -6.51 -17.36 12.16
C VAL A 343 -6.55 -17.23 13.68
N CYS A 344 -6.18 -16.06 14.24
CA CYS A 344 -6.21 -15.83 15.68
C CYS A 344 -7.63 -15.94 16.27
N ARG A 345 -8.63 -15.32 15.62
CA ARG A 345 -10.03 -15.39 16.06
C ARG A 345 -10.55 -16.82 15.99
N TYR A 346 -10.26 -17.54 14.90
CA TYR A 346 -10.59 -18.96 14.79
C TYR A 346 -9.92 -19.80 15.89
N ALA A 347 -8.61 -19.63 16.10
CA ALA A 347 -7.83 -20.41 17.04
C ALA A 347 -8.30 -20.24 18.50
N ARG A 348 -8.83 -19.06 18.86
CA ARG A 348 -9.28 -18.75 20.22
C ARG A 348 -10.77 -18.98 20.44
N GLU A 349 -11.61 -18.63 19.48
CA GLU A 349 -13.08 -18.59 19.64
C GLU A 349 -13.82 -19.61 18.78
N GLY A 350 -13.16 -20.22 17.79
CA GLY A 350 -13.76 -21.19 16.88
C GLY A 350 -14.55 -20.56 15.72
N ALA A 351 -14.96 -21.41 14.78
CA ALA A 351 -15.63 -21.02 13.54
C ALA A 351 -17.04 -20.42 13.74
N ASP A 352 -17.69 -20.72 14.86
CA ASP A 352 -19.05 -20.24 15.13
C ASP A 352 -19.10 -18.84 15.76
N SER A 353 -17.94 -18.29 16.13
CA SER A 353 -17.86 -16.96 16.75
C SER A 353 -18.27 -15.84 15.80
N ASP A 354 -18.97 -14.83 16.32
CA ASP A 354 -19.41 -13.67 15.54
C ASP A 354 -18.23 -12.90 14.96
N ALA A 355 -17.13 -12.82 15.68
CA ALA A 355 -15.93 -12.14 15.22
C ALA A 355 -15.23 -12.86 14.07
N PHE A 356 -15.19 -14.20 14.08
CA PHE A 356 -14.66 -14.95 12.94
C PHE A 356 -15.55 -14.75 11.70
N LYS A 357 -16.88 -14.81 11.87
CA LYS A 357 -17.84 -14.53 10.79
C LYS A 357 -17.71 -13.10 10.25
N ALA A 358 -17.52 -12.11 11.12
CA ALA A 358 -17.29 -10.72 10.75
C ALA A 358 -15.97 -10.52 10.00
N HIS A 359 -14.94 -11.32 10.31
CA HIS A 359 -13.74 -11.33 9.50
C HIS A 359 -13.98 -11.91 8.11
N LEU A 360 -14.70 -13.02 8.00
CA LEU A 360 -14.98 -13.65 6.70
C LEU A 360 -15.82 -12.75 5.78
N SER A 361 -16.79 -11.99 6.32
CA SER A 361 -17.60 -11.07 5.52
C SER A 361 -16.81 -9.90 4.91
N ARG A 362 -15.59 -9.65 5.41
CA ARG A 362 -14.69 -8.58 4.97
C ARG A 362 -13.51 -9.09 4.12
N VAL A 363 -13.50 -10.36 3.72
CA VAL A 363 -12.43 -10.90 2.85
C VAL A 363 -12.50 -10.29 1.45
N ASP A 364 -13.70 -10.18 0.89
CA ASP A 364 -13.91 -9.66 -0.46
C ASP A 364 -13.51 -8.18 -0.60
N ASP A 365 -13.48 -7.42 0.50
CA ASP A 365 -13.00 -6.02 0.53
C ASP A 365 -11.54 -5.87 0.07
N PHE A 366 -10.75 -6.94 0.12
CA PHE A 366 -9.35 -6.95 -0.30
C PHE A 366 -9.14 -7.62 -1.67
N LEU A 367 -10.19 -8.11 -2.32
CA LEU A 367 -10.08 -8.88 -3.56
C LEU A 367 -10.49 -8.03 -4.76
N TRP A 368 -9.59 -7.95 -5.74
CA TRP A 368 -9.82 -7.14 -6.95
C TRP A 368 -9.64 -7.97 -8.21
N LEU A 369 -10.65 -7.96 -9.08
CA LEU A 369 -10.57 -8.63 -10.38
C LEU A 369 -10.09 -7.64 -11.45
N SER A 370 -8.96 -7.98 -12.08
CA SER A 370 -8.38 -7.24 -13.20
C SER A 370 -8.45 -8.06 -14.49
N GLU A 371 -8.04 -7.46 -15.62
CA GLU A 371 -7.75 -8.18 -16.86
C GLU A 371 -6.84 -9.41 -16.62
N GLY A 372 -5.89 -9.29 -15.69
CA GLY A 372 -4.93 -10.36 -15.36
C GLY A 372 -5.45 -11.45 -14.42
N GLY A 373 -6.64 -11.30 -13.84
CA GLY A 373 -7.21 -12.23 -12.85
C GLY A 373 -7.46 -11.58 -11.49
N LEU A 374 -7.86 -12.41 -10.51
CA LEU A 374 -8.23 -11.98 -9.16
C LEU A 374 -6.98 -11.84 -8.29
N MET A 375 -6.69 -10.62 -7.85
CA MET A 375 -5.60 -10.31 -6.95
C MET A 375 -6.08 -10.02 -5.53
N MET A 376 -5.14 -9.94 -4.59
CA MET A 376 -5.36 -9.34 -3.28
C MET A 376 -4.67 -7.97 -3.26
N MET A 377 -5.43 -6.92 -2.92
CA MET A 377 -4.94 -5.54 -2.84
C MET A 377 -4.06 -5.30 -1.60
N GLY A 378 -3.17 -4.30 -1.67
CA GLY A 378 -2.26 -3.91 -0.58
C GLY A 378 -2.92 -3.26 0.64
N THR A 379 -4.17 -2.82 0.48
CA THR A 379 -5.15 -2.35 1.47
C THR A 379 -6.54 -2.78 0.98
N ASN A 380 -7.63 -2.33 1.59
CA ASN A 380 -8.98 -2.50 1.02
C ASN A 380 -9.31 -1.49 -0.11
N GLY A 381 -8.26 -0.96 -0.78
CA GLY A 381 -8.33 0.04 -1.86
C GLY A 381 -7.54 1.31 -1.59
N SER A 382 -7.56 2.26 -2.52
CA SER A 382 -6.89 3.58 -2.49
C SER A 382 -7.87 4.75 -2.66
N GLN A 383 -9.10 4.59 -2.18
CA GLN A 383 -10.26 5.41 -2.53
C GLN A 383 -10.05 6.91 -2.25
N LEU A 384 -9.67 7.27 -1.01
CA LEU A 384 -9.38 8.67 -0.69
C LEU A 384 -8.20 9.15 -1.50
N TRP A 385 -7.13 8.36 -1.55
CA TRP A 385 -5.88 8.76 -2.17
C TRP A 385 -6.08 9.19 -3.63
N ASP A 386 -6.82 8.38 -4.38
CA ASP A 386 -7.11 8.65 -5.79
C ASP A 386 -8.10 9.82 -5.95
N ALA A 387 -9.20 9.83 -5.18
CA ALA A 387 -10.21 10.88 -5.27
C ALA A 387 -9.69 12.26 -4.81
N GLY A 388 -8.87 12.29 -3.75
CA GLY A 388 -8.29 13.50 -3.18
C GLY A 388 -7.29 14.17 -4.13
N PHE A 389 -6.43 13.39 -4.79
CA PHE A 389 -5.54 13.97 -5.81
C PHE A 389 -6.29 14.37 -7.08
N MET A 390 -7.25 13.56 -7.55
CA MET A 390 -8.02 13.93 -8.74
C MET A 390 -8.83 15.21 -8.52
N ALA A 391 -9.42 15.39 -7.33
CA ALA A 391 -10.11 16.63 -6.96
C ALA A 391 -9.19 17.85 -7.07
N GLN A 392 -7.99 17.77 -6.52
CA GLN A 392 -6.99 18.84 -6.60
C GLN A 392 -6.56 19.09 -8.05
N ALA A 393 -6.24 18.03 -8.80
CA ALA A 393 -5.87 18.14 -10.21
C ALA A 393 -6.98 18.81 -11.03
N ALA A 394 -8.25 18.44 -10.83
CA ALA A 394 -9.39 19.02 -11.53
C ALA A 394 -9.58 20.51 -11.20
N VAL A 395 -9.48 20.88 -9.92
CA VAL A 395 -9.63 22.28 -9.46
C VAL A 395 -8.47 23.14 -9.97
N GLU A 396 -7.23 22.72 -9.75
CA GLU A 396 -6.05 23.54 -10.05
C GLU A 396 -5.78 23.73 -11.54
N THR A 397 -6.30 22.84 -12.37
CA THR A 397 -6.24 22.96 -13.85
C THR A 397 -7.42 23.73 -14.43
N GLY A 398 -8.40 24.12 -13.61
CA GLY A 398 -9.64 24.77 -14.02
C GLY A 398 -10.66 23.83 -14.68
N LEU A 399 -10.34 22.53 -14.81
CA LEU A 399 -11.25 21.56 -15.42
C LEU A 399 -12.53 21.39 -14.59
N ALA A 400 -12.47 21.48 -13.26
CA ALA A 400 -13.67 21.39 -12.42
C ALA A 400 -14.67 22.54 -12.67
N GLU A 401 -14.24 23.67 -13.24
CA GLU A 401 -15.13 24.80 -13.56
C GLU A 401 -15.95 24.56 -14.85
N GLU A 402 -15.46 23.68 -15.74
CA GLU A 402 -16.14 23.38 -17.00
C GLU A 402 -17.42 22.57 -16.75
N GLU A 403 -18.51 22.96 -17.42
CA GLU A 403 -19.84 22.38 -17.23
C GLU A 403 -19.86 20.85 -17.37
N GLU A 404 -19.05 20.30 -18.28
CA GLU A 404 -18.99 18.86 -18.54
C GLU A 404 -18.40 18.02 -17.39
N PHE A 405 -17.76 18.64 -16.40
CA PHE A 405 -17.10 17.94 -15.28
C PHE A 405 -17.76 18.20 -13.92
N ARG A 406 -18.83 19.00 -13.87
CA ARG A 406 -19.48 19.41 -12.61
C ARG A 406 -20.01 18.23 -11.80
N ASP A 407 -20.66 17.27 -12.45
CA ASP A 407 -21.20 16.08 -11.78
C ASP A 407 -20.10 15.24 -11.15
N SER A 408 -18.96 15.12 -11.84
CA SER A 408 -17.80 14.38 -11.33
C SER A 408 -17.22 15.05 -10.08
N ALA A 409 -17.11 16.37 -10.10
CA ALA A 409 -16.67 17.16 -8.95
C ALA A 409 -17.65 17.11 -7.76
N LEU A 410 -18.96 17.16 -8.02
CA LEU A 410 -19.99 16.98 -6.99
C LEU A 410 -19.93 15.59 -6.37
N GLY A 411 -19.73 14.55 -7.18
CA GLY A 411 -19.53 13.18 -6.71
C GLY A 411 -18.31 13.06 -5.81
N MET A 412 -17.16 13.62 -6.21
CA MET A 412 -15.96 13.61 -5.36
C MET A 412 -16.19 14.33 -4.03
N LEU A 413 -16.88 15.48 -4.03
CA LEU A 413 -17.16 16.23 -2.80
C LEU A 413 -18.12 15.47 -1.86
N ASP A 414 -19.19 14.88 -2.41
CA ASP A 414 -20.13 14.06 -1.64
C ASP A 414 -19.43 12.85 -1.02
N TRP A 415 -18.52 12.21 -1.78
CA TRP A 415 -17.73 11.10 -1.25
C TRP A 415 -16.79 11.55 -0.13
N LEU A 416 -16.04 12.63 -0.35
CA LEU A 416 -15.11 13.20 0.64
C LEU A 416 -15.81 13.62 1.94
N ASP A 417 -17.02 14.16 1.85
CA ASP A 417 -17.83 14.49 3.03
C ASP A 417 -18.11 13.26 3.91
N LYS A 418 -18.55 12.17 3.28
CA LYS A 418 -18.91 10.92 3.96
C LYS A 418 -17.70 10.12 4.41
N ALA A 419 -16.57 10.25 3.71
CA ALA A 419 -15.31 9.57 4.03
C ALA A 419 -14.56 10.18 5.22
N GLN A 420 -14.91 11.38 5.69
CA GLN A 420 -14.24 11.97 6.84
C GLN A 420 -14.59 11.20 8.12
N MET A 421 -13.57 10.76 8.87
CA MET A 421 -13.76 10.11 10.16
C MET A 421 -14.19 11.13 11.21
N ARG A 422 -15.46 11.05 11.64
CA ARG A 422 -16.07 12.05 12.54
C ARG A 422 -15.76 11.81 14.01
N GLU A 423 -15.34 10.61 14.37
CA GLU A 423 -15.04 10.19 15.74
C GLU A 423 -13.77 9.37 15.82
N ASN A 424 -13.19 9.29 17.03
CA ASN A 424 -12.11 8.34 17.31
C ASN A 424 -12.69 6.92 17.50
N PRO A 425 -11.96 5.87 17.10
CA PRO A 425 -12.41 4.49 17.27
C PRO A 425 -12.42 4.10 18.75
N LYS A 426 -13.26 3.13 19.11
CA LYS A 426 -13.59 2.74 20.48
C LYS A 426 -12.35 2.54 21.38
N TRP A 427 -11.34 1.83 20.88
CA TRP A 427 -10.15 1.45 21.64
C TRP A 427 -8.90 2.23 21.25
N TYR A 428 -9.02 3.41 20.65
CA TYR A 428 -7.85 4.11 20.08
C TYR A 428 -6.71 4.27 21.09
N LYS A 429 -6.99 4.71 22.33
CA LYS A 429 -5.94 4.84 23.37
C LYS A 429 -5.38 3.48 23.81
N ALA A 430 -6.26 2.53 24.11
CA ALA A 430 -5.88 1.23 24.67
C ALA A 430 -5.16 0.31 23.65
N GLY A 431 -5.46 0.49 22.36
CA GLY A 431 -4.79 -0.15 21.23
C GLY A 431 -3.63 0.66 20.66
N TYR A 432 -3.21 1.73 21.34
CA TYR A 432 -2.09 2.59 20.94
C TYR A 432 -2.24 3.20 19.52
N ARG A 433 -3.45 3.53 19.09
CA ARG A 433 -3.71 4.29 17.85
C ARG A 433 -3.53 5.79 18.08
N HIS A 434 -3.11 6.50 17.04
CA HIS A 434 -3.23 7.96 17.01
C HIS A 434 -4.71 8.38 16.89
N ARG A 435 -5.02 9.65 17.21
CA ARG A 435 -6.38 10.20 17.04
C ARG A 435 -6.76 10.24 15.55
N THR A 436 -8.04 10.04 15.24
CA THR A 436 -8.58 10.03 13.87
C THR A 436 -9.77 10.96 13.66
N LYS A 437 -10.30 11.59 14.72
CA LYS A 437 -11.38 12.57 14.58
C LYS A 437 -10.95 13.73 13.68
N GLY A 438 -11.69 13.91 12.58
CA GLY A 438 -11.46 14.92 11.53
C GLY A 438 -10.56 14.45 10.39
N ALA A 439 -9.94 13.27 10.51
CA ALA A 439 -9.01 12.76 9.50
C ALA A 439 -9.73 12.11 8.32
N TRP A 440 -8.97 11.89 7.25
CA TRP A 440 -9.34 10.99 6.17
C TRP A 440 -8.35 9.81 6.09
N PRO A 441 -8.84 8.60 5.80
CA PRO A 441 -8.03 7.38 5.69
C PRO A 441 -7.45 7.22 4.29
N PHE A 442 -6.39 6.43 4.10
CA PHE A 442 -5.90 6.11 2.74
C PHE A 442 -6.99 5.52 1.83
N SER A 443 -7.86 4.69 2.41
CA SER A 443 -8.91 3.95 1.72
C SER A 443 -10.31 4.40 2.16
N THR A 444 -10.96 3.67 3.07
CA THR A 444 -12.36 3.86 3.49
C THR A 444 -12.48 4.24 4.98
N PRO A 445 -13.52 4.99 5.38
CA PRO A 445 -13.70 5.44 6.76
C PRO A 445 -13.78 4.30 7.79
N GLU A 446 -14.25 3.11 7.41
CA GLU A 446 -14.40 1.94 8.28
C GLU A 446 -13.07 1.33 8.69
N GLN A 447 -12.04 1.46 7.85
CA GLN A 447 -10.68 1.07 8.23
C GLN A 447 -10.18 1.95 9.39
N SER A 448 -10.70 3.18 9.48
CA SER A 448 -10.58 4.08 10.63
C SER A 448 -9.14 4.43 11.03
N TYR A 449 -8.22 4.45 10.06
CA TYR A 449 -6.84 4.88 10.27
C TYR A 449 -6.62 6.31 9.79
N THR A 450 -6.05 7.15 10.65
CA THR A 450 -5.49 8.44 10.19
C THR A 450 -4.20 8.17 9.44
N VAL A 451 -3.97 8.93 8.38
CA VAL A 451 -2.66 9.09 7.74
C VAL A 451 -2.46 10.58 7.50
N SER A 452 -1.27 11.10 7.80
CA SER A 452 -1.01 12.54 7.81
C SER A 452 -1.19 13.18 6.43
N ASP A 453 -0.65 12.55 5.39
CA ASP A 453 -0.83 12.96 4.00
C ASP A 453 -2.28 12.83 3.57
N CYS A 454 -2.91 11.67 3.76
CA CYS A 454 -4.30 11.44 3.40
C CYS A 454 -5.23 12.48 4.03
N THR A 455 -5.06 12.78 5.31
CA THR A 455 -5.83 13.82 5.99
C THR A 455 -5.62 15.19 5.36
N ALA A 456 -4.40 15.53 4.98
CA ALA A 456 -4.10 16.81 4.36
C ALA A 456 -4.57 16.90 2.90
N GLU A 457 -4.43 15.83 2.12
CA GLU A 457 -4.92 15.73 0.74
C GLU A 457 -6.45 15.77 0.70
N GLY A 458 -7.13 15.06 1.61
CA GLY A 458 -8.59 15.14 1.79
C GLY A 458 -9.05 16.55 2.17
N LEU A 459 -8.34 17.21 3.10
CA LEU A 459 -8.63 18.60 3.47
C LEU A 459 -8.43 19.57 2.29
N LYS A 460 -7.34 19.45 1.53
CA LYS A 460 -7.08 20.25 0.33
C LYS A 460 -8.16 20.04 -0.74
N ALA A 461 -8.52 18.79 -1.00
CA ALA A 461 -9.56 18.44 -1.96
C ALA A 461 -10.91 19.06 -1.59
N VAL A 462 -11.33 18.95 -0.34
CA VAL A 462 -12.55 19.58 0.18
C VAL A 462 -12.51 21.10 0.04
N MET A 463 -11.43 21.75 0.47
CA MET A 463 -11.29 23.21 0.35
C MET A 463 -11.35 23.67 -1.10
N GLY A 464 -10.67 22.95 -2.01
CA GLY A 464 -10.67 23.26 -3.44
C GLY A 464 -12.02 23.08 -4.09
N LEU A 465 -12.69 21.95 -3.85
CA LEU A 465 -14.00 21.66 -4.42
C LEU A 465 -15.07 22.63 -3.91
N GLN A 466 -15.13 22.89 -2.60
CA GLN A 466 -16.11 23.80 -2.00
C GLN A 466 -15.93 25.28 -2.39
N HIS A 467 -14.80 25.63 -3.00
CA HIS A 467 -14.57 26.98 -3.52
C HIS A 467 -15.23 27.20 -4.90
N LEU A 468 -15.70 26.14 -5.56
CA LEU A 468 -16.37 26.24 -6.85
C LEU A 468 -17.80 26.77 -6.68
N ASP A 469 -18.19 27.72 -7.53
CA ASP A 469 -19.45 28.47 -7.44
C ASP A 469 -20.73 27.61 -7.38
N TYR A 470 -20.68 26.39 -7.89
CA TYR A 470 -21.84 25.49 -8.01
C TYR A 470 -21.88 24.39 -6.94
N THR A 471 -20.86 24.30 -6.08
CA THR A 471 -20.75 23.25 -5.07
C THR A 471 -21.29 23.69 -3.71
N PRO A 472 -21.85 22.76 -2.90
CA PRO A 472 -22.29 23.08 -1.55
C PRO A 472 -21.12 23.13 -0.57
N GLU A 473 -21.30 23.81 0.58
CA GLU A 473 -20.41 23.67 1.74
C GLU A 473 -20.77 22.38 2.52
N ALA A 474 -20.35 21.23 2.00
CA ALA A 474 -20.69 19.91 2.56
C ALA A 474 -19.95 19.60 3.88
N VAL A 475 -18.68 20.00 3.97
CA VAL A 475 -17.81 19.87 5.14
C VAL A 475 -17.68 21.23 5.80
N SER A 476 -18.27 21.34 6.99
CA SER A 476 -18.29 22.58 7.75
C SER A 476 -16.89 23.01 8.21
N MET A 477 -16.75 24.30 8.47
CA MET A 477 -15.54 24.89 9.05
C MET A 477 -15.07 24.16 10.33
N ASP A 478 -15.96 23.73 11.21
CA ASP A 478 -15.58 23.02 12.43
C ASP A 478 -15.03 21.62 12.17
N ARG A 479 -15.53 20.93 11.14
CA ARG A 479 -14.99 19.65 10.69
C ARG A 479 -13.63 19.80 10.02
N MET A 480 -13.40 20.89 9.30
CA MET A 480 -12.06 21.22 8.78
C MET A 480 -11.08 21.55 9.93
N LYS A 481 -11.53 22.23 11.00
CA LYS A 481 -10.73 22.47 12.21
C LYS A 481 -10.34 21.16 12.91
N ASP A 482 -11.24 20.17 12.98
CA ASP A 482 -10.91 18.85 13.53
C ASP A 482 -9.77 18.17 12.75
N ALA A 483 -9.74 18.32 11.42
CA ALA A 483 -8.67 17.82 10.57
C ALA A 483 -7.34 18.53 10.87
N VAL A 484 -7.36 19.87 10.97
CA VAL A 484 -6.21 20.70 11.36
C VAL A 484 -5.67 20.29 12.72
N ASP A 485 -6.52 20.09 13.72
CA ASP A 485 -6.10 19.63 15.05
C ASP A 485 -5.48 18.23 15.02
N THR A 486 -5.93 17.35 14.14
CA THR A 486 -5.29 16.04 13.93
C THR A 486 -3.91 16.21 13.31
N LEU A 487 -3.78 16.98 12.23
CA LEU A 487 -2.48 17.25 11.59
C LEU A 487 -1.48 17.88 12.58
N LEU A 488 -1.88 18.94 13.30
CA LEU A 488 -0.99 19.59 14.29
C LEU A 488 -0.50 18.62 15.38
N SER A 489 -1.26 17.56 15.68
CA SER A 489 -0.87 16.52 16.65
C SER A 489 0.11 15.47 16.09
N MET A 490 0.39 15.49 14.79
CA MET A 490 1.20 14.49 14.08
C MET A 490 2.60 15.00 13.69
N GLN A 491 2.95 16.27 13.99
CA GLN A 491 4.29 16.78 13.72
C GLN A 491 5.31 16.19 14.72
N ASN A 492 6.43 15.71 14.21
CA ASN A 492 7.53 15.17 15.02
C ASN A 492 8.52 16.26 15.43
N ALA A 493 9.38 15.94 16.41
CA ALA A 493 10.35 16.88 16.97
C ALA A 493 11.36 17.44 15.94
N ASN A 494 11.63 16.70 14.86
CA ASN A 494 12.49 17.15 13.77
C ASN A 494 11.76 18.05 12.73
N GLY A 495 10.48 18.36 12.96
CA GLY A 495 9.64 19.14 12.05
C GLY A 495 8.91 18.33 10.98
N GLY A 496 9.34 17.08 10.75
CA GLY A 496 8.74 16.21 9.74
C GLY A 496 7.47 15.50 10.21
N PHE A 497 6.71 15.01 9.23
CA PHE A 497 5.53 14.19 9.44
C PHE A 497 5.81 12.74 9.03
N ALA A 498 5.32 11.84 9.86
CA ALA A 498 5.31 10.40 9.60
C ALA A 498 3.96 9.98 9.02
N SER A 499 3.74 8.69 8.78
CA SER A 499 2.51 8.22 8.09
C SER A 499 1.28 8.22 9.00
N TYR A 500 1.14 7.22 9.87
CA TYR A 500 -0.07 6.99 10.66
C TYR A 500 0.02 7.58 12.07
N GLU A 501 1.22 7.63 12.63
CA GLU A 501 1.45 7.99 14.03
C GLU A 501 2.70 8.89 14.15
N LEU A 502 2.99 9.37 15.35
CA LEU A 502 4.31 9.96 15.63
C LEU A 502 5.40 8.88 15.54
N SER A 503 6.64 9.32 15.29
CA SER A 503 7.82 8.50 15.50
C SER A 503 8.02 8.28 17.01
N ARG A 504 7.61 7.11 17.50
CA ARG A 504 7.53 6.79 18.94
C ARG A 504 8.83 6.26 19.54
N SER A 505 9.89 6.15 18.73
CA SER A 505 11.23 5.70 19.13
C SER A 505 12.29 6.14 18.11
N GLY A 506 13.55 5.80 18.38
CA GLY A 506 14.68 6.12 17.51
C GLY A 506 15.01 5.03 16.48
N THR A 507 15.81 5.40 15.48
CA THR A 507 16.25 4.52 14.38
C THR A 507 17.06 3.31 14.84
N TYR A 508 17.59 3.32 16.08
CA TYR A 508 18.26 2.17 16.67
C TYR A 508 17.36 0.93 16.76
N LEU A 509 16.02 1.07 16.70
CA LEU A 509 15.12 -0.08 16.64
C LEU A 509 15.26 -0.90 15.36
N GLU A 510 15.83 -0.37 14.28
CA GLU A 510 16.16 -1.19 13.10
C GLU A 510 17.17 -2.28 13.38
N LEU A 511 17.93 -2.18 14.48
CA LEU A 511 18.75 -3.29 14.96
C LEU A 511 17.92 -4.53 15.33
N LEU A 512 16.60 -4.38 15.51
CA LEU A 512 15.65 -5.46 15.80
C LEU A 512 14.79 -5.84 14.57
N ASN A 513 15.06 -5.29 13.39
CA ASN A 513 14.32 -5.62 12.17
C ASN A 513 14.52 -7.09 11.80
N ALA A 514 13.45 -7.87 11.96
CA ALA A 514 13.42 -9.31 11.73
C ALA A 514 12.62 -9.72 10.49
N ALA A 515 12.30 -8.78 9.59
CA ALA A 515 11.47 -9.08 8.42
C ALA A 515 12.29 -9.52 7.19
N GLU A 516 13.61 -9.32 7.21
CA GLU A 516 14.62 -9.70 6.20
C GLU A 516 14.46 -9.11 4.79
N VAL A 517 13.24 -9.00 4.28
CA VAL A 517 12.91 -8.57 2.91
C VAL A 517 12.55 -7.07 2.82
N PHE A 518 12.41 -6.38 3.96
CA PHE A 518 12.03 -4.97 4.06
C PHE A 518 13.05 -4.14 4.86
N GLY A 519 13.22 -2.87 4.50
CA GLY A 519 14.04 -1.92 5.24
C GLY A 519 13.23 -0.77 5.83
N ASN A 520 13.73 -0.20 6.93
CA ASN A 520 13.12 0.95 7.61
C ASN A 520 11.65 0.69 7.98
N ILE A 521 11.42 -0.32 8.82
CA ILE A 521 10.06 -0.76 9.18
C ILE A 521 9.78 -0.62 10.68
N MET A 522 10.80 -0.45 11.52
CA MET A 522 10.65 -0.61 12.96
C MET A 522 10.03 0.59 13.63
N ILE A 523 10.09 1.79 13.05
CA ILE A 523 9.42 3.00 13.53
C ILE A 523 8.66 3.66 12.38
N ASP A 524 7.68 4.50 12.71
CA ASP A 524 7.09 5.39 11.72
C ASP A 524 8.10 6.54 11.47
N TYR A 525 8.76 6.50 10.32
CA TYR A 525 9.76 7.50 9.93
C TYR A 525 9.07 8.78 9.47
N THR A 526 9.78 9.90 9.50
CA THR A 526 9.31 11.11 8.85
C THR A 526 9.67 11.09 7.37
N TYR A 527 8.79 11.63 6.53
CA TYR A 527 8.90 11.53 5.07
C TYR A 527 8.71 12.91 4.41
N PRO A 528 9.47 13.25 3.34
CA PRO A 528 9.29 14.51 2.62
C PRO A 528 7.87 14.68 2.07
N GLU A 529 7.23 13.59 1.65
CA GLU A 529 5.91 13.59 1.02
C GLU A 529 4.82 13.86 2.07
N CYS A 530 4.80 13.10 3.17
CA CYS A 530 3.90 13.33 4.29
C CYS A 530 4.05 14.74 4.87
N THR A 531 5.29 15.23 4.98
CA THR A 531 5.59 16.58 5.48
C THR A 531 5.06 17.66 4.55
N THR A 532 5.22 17.47 3.23
CA THR A 532 4.70 18.40 2.23
C THR A 532 3.19 18.45 2.25
N SER A 533 2.52 17.30 2.22
CA SER A 533 1.05 17.24 2.26
C SER A 533 0.51 17.97 3.48
N ALA A 534 1.02 17.66 4.67
CA ALA A 534 0.59 18.31 5.92
C ALA A 534 0.86 19.83 5.91
N LEU A 535 2.05 20.26 5.50
CA LEU A 535 2.38 21.69 5.36
C LEU A 535 1.43 22.39 4.39
N SER A 536 1.21 21.80 3.22
CA SER A 536 0.38 22.38 2.16
C SER A 536 -1.08 22.49 2.62
N GLY A 537 -1.64 21.44 3.21
CA GLY A 537 -3.00 21.47 3.76
C GLY A 537 -3.18 22.52 4.85
N LEU A 538 -2.24 22.60 5.81
CA LEU A 538 -2.28 23.61 6.86
C LEU A 538 -2.13 25.04 6.32
N LYS A 539 -1.28 25.25 5.31
CA LYS A 539 -1.12 26.55 4.67
C LYS A 539 -2.41 26.99 3.99
N HIS A 540 -3.02 26.14 3.16
CA HIS A 540 -4.26 26.46 2.47
C HIS A 540 -5.38 26.76 3.47
N PHE A 541 -5.51 25.96 4.53
CA PHE A 541 -6.47 26.24 5.60
C PHE A 541 -6.23 27.60 6.28
N SER A 542 -4.97 27.98 6.52
CA SER A 542 -4.65 29.28 7.15
C SER A 542 -5.07 30.49 6.31
N LEU A 543 -5.16 30.34 4.98
CA LEU A 543 -5.67 31.38 4.08
C LEU A 543 -7.19 31.47 4.17
N LEU A 544 -7.86 30.31 4.30
CA LEU A 544 -9.32 30.23 4.44
C LEU A 544 -9.80 30.71 5.82
N ASN A 545 -9.07 30.37 6.89
CA ASN A 545 -9.38 30.78 8.26
C ASN A 545 -8.11 31.29 8.99
N PRO A 546 -7.78 32.58 8.86
CA PRO A 546 -6.55 33.15 9.42
C PRO A 546 -6.55 33.27 10.94
N THR A 547 -7.68 33.03 11.61
CA THR A 547 -7.84 33.22 13.06
C THR A 547 -7.68 31.94 13.87
N TYR A 548 -7.83 30.78 13.24
CA TYR A 548 -7.80 29.50 13.94
C TYR A 548 -6.36 29.00 14.07
N ARG A 549 -5.86 28.96 15.32
CA ARG A 549 -4.53 28.42 15.67
C ARG A 549 -3.36 29.00 14.83
N PRO A 550 -3.33 30.32 14.48
CA PRO A 550 -2.36 30.86 13.52
C PRO A 550 -0.91 30.65 13.93
N THR A 551 -0.61 30.78 15.23
CA THR A 551 0.75 30.58 15.77
C THR A 551 1.22 29.13 15.63
N ASP A 552 0.34 28.16 15.89
CA ASP A 552 0.68 26.74 15.79
C ASP A 552 0.89 26.33 14.34
N ILE A 553 0.02 26.80 13.44
CA ILE A 553 0.11 26.54 12.01
C ILE A 553 1.41 27.13 11.44
N SER A 554 1.69 28.41 11.71
CA SER A 554 2.92 29.07 11.23
C SER A 554 4.17 28.33 11.71
N ARG A 555 4.24 28.00 13.00
CA ARG A 555 5.37 27.25 13.57
C ARG A 555 5.52 25.87 12.91
N THR A 556 4.41 25.18 12.68
CA THR A 556 4.41 23.86 12.04
C THR A 556 4.99 23.95 10.63
N ILE A 557 4.54 24.93 9.84
CA ILE A 557 5.03 25.19 8.49
C ILE A 557 6.54 25.49 8.49
N ASP A 558 7.01 26.39 9.36
CA ASP A 558 8.43 26.76 9.43
C ASP A 558 9.33 25.56 9.76
N LEU A 559 8.90 24.72 10.70
CA LEU A 559 9.63 23.50 11.07
C LEU A 559 9.62 22.45 9.96
N SER A 560 8.51 22.33 9.22
CA SER A 560 8.40 21.44 8.07
C SER A 560 9.32 21.87 6.91
N ILE A 561 9.42 23.17 6.63
CA ILE A 561 10.38 23.69 5.64
C ILE A 561 11.82 23.40 6.07
N LYS A 562 12.14 23.67 7.35
CA LYS A 562 13.45 23.34 7.90
C LYS A 562 13.78 21.85 7.76
N TYR A 563 12.83 20.97 8.06
CA TYR A 563 13.00 19.54 7.87
C TYR A 563 13.39 19.19 6.42
N LEU A 564 12.64 19.71 5.44
CA LEU A 564 12.91 19.46 4.02
C LEU A 564 14.28 19.98 3.59
N HIS A 565 14.73 21.12 4.12
CA HIS A 565 16.09 21.62 3.90
C HIS A 565 17.15 20.70 4.47
N ASP A 566 16.93 20.17 5.67
CA ASP A 566 17.90 19.34 6.39
C ASP A 566 18.06 17.95 5.75
N ILE A 567 17.02 17.43 5.09
CA ILE A 567 17.04 16.10 4.45
C ILE A 567 17.32 16.13 2.94
N GLN A 568 17.47 17.31 2.32
CA GLN A 568 17.84 17.39 0.91
C GLN A 568 19.23 16.78 0.69
N ARG A 569 19.38 15.94 -0.33
CA ARG A 569 20.67 15.33 -0.67
C ARG A 569 21.61 16.33 -1.34
N PRO A 570 22.94 16.09 -1.30
CA PRO A 570 23.92 16.95 -1.96
C PRO A 570 23.68 17.16 -3.45
N ASP A 571 23.13 16.16 -4.14
CA ASP A 571 22.79 16.24 -5.57
C ASP A 571 21.50 17.03 -5.87
N GLY A 572 20.80 17.53 -4.84
CA GLY A 572 19.58 18.31 -4.94
C GLY A 572 18.29 17.51 -4.78
N SER A 573 18.36 16.18 -4.77
CA SER A 573 17.18 15.31 -4.72
C SER A 573 16.67 15.03 -3.30
N TRP A 574 15.46 14.47 -3.21
CA TRP A 574 14.91 13.84 -2.00
C TRP A 574 14.56 12.39 -2.29
N TYR A 575 14.68 11.53 -1.29
CA TYR A 575 14.35 10.10 -1.41
C TYR A 575 12.84 9.87 -1.23
N GLY A 576 12.19 9.27 -2.24
CA GLY A 576 10.78 8.86 -2.18
C GLY A 576 10.57 7.51 -1.51
N SER A 577 9.63 7.48 -0.56
CA SER A 577 9.33 6.31 0.29
C SER A 577 8.00 5.64 -0.03
N TRP A 578 7.09 6.36 -0.70
CA TRP A 578 5.74 5.88 -1.08
C TRP A 578 5.53 5.81 -2.60
N GLY A 579 6.34 6.55 -3.37
CA GLY A 579 6.46 6.46 -4.82
C GLY A 579 7.92 6.28 -5.22
N ILE A 580 8.15 5.69 -6.39
CA ILE A 580 9.48 5.43 -6.95
C ILE A 580 9.97 6.67 -7.70
N CYS A 581 11.05 7.34 -7.36
CA CYS A 581 11.62 7.55 -6.04
C CYS A 581 11.98 9.04 -5.94
N PHE A 582 12.94 9.48 -6.75
CA PHE A 582 13.48 10.83 -6.66
C PHE A 582 12.62 11.86 -7.38
N THR A 583 12.04 11.53 -8.53
CA THR A 583 11.07 12.42 -9.21
C THR A 583 9.87 12.70 -8.30
N TYR A 584 9.33 11.65 -7.66
CA TYR A 584 8.21 11.69 -6.74
C TYR A 584 8.48 12.62 -5.55
N ALA A 585 9.50 12.33 -4.74
CA ALA A 585 9.80 13.15 -3.57
C ALA A 585 10.28 14.57 -3.91
N THR A 586 10.95 14.76 -5.05
CA THR A 586 11.35 16.10 -5.50
C THR A 586 10.14 16.95 -5.91
N MET A 587 9.09 16.35 -6.49
CA MET A 587 7.82 17.04 -6.74
C MET A 587 7.22 17.59 -5.45
N PHE A 588 7.07 16.74 -4.42
CA PHE A 588 6.55 17.17 -3.12
C PHE A 588 7.44 18.25 -2.48
N ALA A 589 8.74 18.02 -2.40
CA ALA A 589 9.64 18.99 -1.78
C ALA A 589 9.58 20.36 -2.47
N LEU A 590 9.56 20.41 -3.80
CA LEU A 590 9.47 21.67 -4.55
C LEU A 590 8.11 22.35 -4.41
N GLU A 591 7.00 21.63 -4.22
CA GLU A 591 5.72 22.21 -3.85
C GLU A 591 5.83 22.99 -2.54
N SER A 592 6.38 22.36 -1.49
CA SER A 592 6.57 23.00 -0.18
C SER A 592 7.47 24.23 -0.25
N LEU A 593 8.59 24.14 -0.97
CA LEU A 593 9.51 25.26 -1.13
C LEU A 593 8.86 26.41 -1.92
N SER A 594 8.07 26.10 -2.95
CA SER A 594 7.27 27.10 -3.67
C SER A 594 6.26 27.80 -2.74
N ILE A 595 5.60 27.06 -1.85
CA ILE A 595 4.69 27.63 -0.83
C ILE A 595 5.43 28.58 0.13
N ALA A 596 6.69 28.28 0.45
CA ALA A 596 7.57 29.14 1.24
C ALA A 596 8.13 30.34 0.45
N GLY A 597 7.80 30.48 -0.83
CA GLY A 597 8.28 31.55 -1.70
C GLY A 597 9.70 31.34 -2.24
N GLU A 598 10.25 30.14 -2.09
CA GLU A 598 11.51 29.74 -2.71
C GLU A 598 11.27 29.28 -4.16
N ASN A 599 12.14 29.71 -5.06
CA ASN A 599 12.13 29.31 -6.46
C ASN A 599 13.57 29.25 -7.00
N TRP A 600 13.74 28.82 -8.25
CA TRP A 600 15.05 28.63 -8.88
C TRP A 600 15.94 29.88 -8.79
N ALA A 601 15.36 31.07 -8.95
CA ALA A 601 16.11 32.34 -8.93
C ALA A 601 16.53 32.80 -7.52
N LYS A 602 15.85 32.32 -6.46
CA LYS A 602 16.02 32.79 -5.09
C LYS A 602 16.62 31.76 -4.13
N SER A 603 16.65 30.47 -4.51
CA SER A 603 17.08 29.38 -3.63
C SER A 603 18.01 28.41 -4.36
N ASP A 604 19.25 28.31 -3.87
CA ASP A 604 20.22 27.32 -4.35
C ASP A 604 19.72 25.88 -4.17
N ARG A 605 18.83 25.63 -3.19
CA ARG A 605 18.23 24.31 -2.97
C ARG A 605 17.28 23.95 -4.10
N VAL A 606 16.40 24.87 -4.46
CA VAL A 606 15.47 24.71 -5.59
C VAL A 606 16.25 24.58 -6.89
N LYS A 607 17.29 25.40 -7.08
CA LYS A 607 18.17 25.30 -8.25
C LYS A 607 18.78 23.91 -8.40
N ARG A 608 19.42 23.36 -7.35
CA ARG A 608 19.99 22.00 -7.40
C ARG A 608 18.95 20.93 -7.69
N ALA A 609 17.74 21.06 -7.14
CA ALA A 609 16.65 20.13 -7.39
C ALA A 609 16.17 20.16 -8.85
N CYS A 610 16.02 21.35 -9.44
CA CYS A 610 15.72 21.48 -10.87
C CYS A 610 16.86 20.93 -11.72
N ASP A 611 18.12 21.28 -11.42
CA ASP A 611 19.30 20.82 -12.14
C ASP A 611 19.42 19.28 -12.09
N PHE A 612 19.09 18.67 -10.94
CA PHE A 612 19.02 17.21 -10.78
C PHE A 612 18.06 16.55 -11.77
N LEU A 613 16.84 17.10 -11.91
CA LEU A 613 15.82 16.60 -12.82
C LEU A 613 16.22 16.84 -14.28
N VAL A 614 16.64 18.06 -14.63
CA VAL A 614 17.06 18.43 -15.99
C VAL A 614 18.18 17.52 -16.48
N ALA A 615 19.17 17.22 -15.63
CA ALA A 615 20.28 16.33 -15.96
C ALA A 615 19.87 14.86 -16.24
N ARG A 616 18.62 14.48 -15.93
CA ARG A 616 18.07 13.13 -16.08
C ARG A 616 16.92 13.05 -17.08
N GLN A 617 16.64 14.13 -17.81
CA GLN A 617 15.69 14.07 -18.92
C GLN A 617 16.25 13.14 -20.00
N MET A 618 15.44 12.17 -20.43
CA MET A 618 15.78 11.25 -21.50
C MET A 618 15.61 11.90 -22.88
N ASP A 619 16.19 11.28 -23.91
CA ASP A 619 16.15 11.80 -25.29
C ASP A 619 14.73 12.02 -25.84
N ASP A 620 13.75 11.24 -25.38
CA ASP A 620 12.34 11.38 -25.76
C ASP A 620 11.59 12.49 -25.01
N GLY A 621 12.28 13.17 -24.08
CA GLY A 621 11.74 14.26 -23.27
C GLY A 621 11.18 13.83 -21.92
N GLY A 622 11.16 12.55 -21.59
CA GLY A 622 10.60 12.04 -20.34
C GLY A 622 11.61 11.69 -19.25
N TRP A 623 11.11 11.13 -18.15
CA TRP A 623 11.87 10.55 -17.04
C TRP A 623 11.41 9.13 -16.78
N GLY A 624 12.28 8.29 -16.25
CA GLY A 624 11.95 6.91 -15.91
C GLY A 624 12.86 6.38 -14.82
N GLU A 625 12.27 5.87 -13.74
CA GLU A 625 13.00 5.20 -12.66
C GLU A 625 12.54 3.74 -12.56
N THR A 626 13.48 2.86 -12.26
CA THR A 626 13.16 1.48 -11.85
C THR A 626 12.91 1.43 -10.35
N TYR A 627 12.19 0.42 -9.85
CA TYR A 627 12.07 0.19 -8.40
C TYR A 627 13.42 0.05 -7.69
N MET A 628 14.50 -0.27 -8.42
CA MET A 628 15.86 -0.32 -7.87
C MET A 628 16.34 1.03 -7.34
N SER A 629 15.73 2.15 -7.75
CA SER A 629 16.00 3.45 -7.14
C SER A 629 15.75 3.43 -5.63
N CYS A 630 14.69 2.73 -5.21
CA CYS A 630 14.31 2.59 -3.82
C CYS A 630 15.21 1.60 -3.07
N VAL A 631 15.54 0.48 -3.72
CA VAL A 631 16.38 -0.60 -3.18
C VAL A 631 17.81 -0.11 -2.93
N THR A 632 18.39 0.62 -3.87
CA THR A 632 19.77 1.11 -3.79
C THR A 632 19.90 2.45 -3.08
N GLY A 633 18.82 3.25 -3.06
CA GLY A 633 18.87 4.64 -2.60
C GLY A 633 19.61 5.56 -3.57
N GLU A 634 19.77 5.18 -4.83
CA GLU A 634 20.40 5.95 -5.90
C GLU A 634 19.52 5.96 -7.14
N TYR A 635 19.57 7.00 -7.97
CA TYR A 635 18.71 7.08 -9.15
C TYR A 635 19.06 5.96 -10.16
N ALA A 636 18.16 4.99 -10.31
CA ALA A 636 18.31 3.87 -11.24
C ALA A 636 17.42 4.10 -12.47
N GLN A 637 18.04 4.67 -13.52
CA GLN A 637 17.39 5.00 -14.79
C GLN A 637 16.70 3.78 -15.41
N HIS A 638 15.40 3.91 -15.72
CA HIS A 638 14.65 2.91 -16.45
C HIS A 638 14.98 2.98 -17.96
N GLU A 639 14.85 1.84 -18.66
CA GLU A 639 15.17 1.69 -20.09
C GLU A 639 14.29 2.60 -21.00
N LYS A 640 13.10 2.95 -20.51
CA LYS A 640 12.13 3.83 -21.16
C LYS A 640 11.65 4.89 -20.18
N SER A 641 11.31 6.07 -20.67
CA SER A 641 10.60 7.05 -19.84
C SER A 641 9.19 6.54 -19.51
N GLN A 642 8.64 7.03 -18.41
CA GLN A 642 7.32 6.70 -17.90
C GLN A 642 6.48 7.98 -17.74
N VAL A 643 5.20 7.96 -18.13
CA VAL A 643 4.33 9.14 -18.13
C VAL A 643 4.09 9.69 -16.73
N VAL A 644 4.00 8.82 -15.72
CA VAL A 644 3.81 9.24 -14.32
C VAL A 644 5.07 9.92 -13.77
N GLN A 645 6.24 9.32 -13.95
CA GLN A 645 7.53 9.93 -13.59
C GLN A 645 7.73 11.29 -14.29
N THR A 646 7.36 11.34 -15.57
CA THR A 646 7.45 12.55 -16.38
C THR A 646 6.48 13.62 -15.87
N ALA A 647 5.27 13.24 -15.47
CA ALA A 647 4.30 14.16 -14.88
C ALA A 647 4.81 14.73 -13.54
N TRP A 648 5.39 13.92 -12.68
CA TRP A 648 6.02 14.38 -11.43
C TRP A 648 7.17 15.35 -11.70
N ALA A 649 8.03 15.05 -12.66
CA ALA A 649 9.12 15.94 -13.05
C ALA A 649 8.60 17.29 -13.60
N ILE A 650 7.54 17.29 -14.42
CA ILE A 650 6.89 18.51 -14.89
C ILE A 650 6.38 19.35 -13.71
N LEU A 651 5.61 18.75 -12.81
CA LEU A 651 5.07 19.44 -11.64
C LEU A 651 6.18 20.03 -10.77
N ALA A 652 7.22 19.24 -10.50
CA ALA A 652 8.41 19.67 -9.76
C ALA A 652 9.09 20.89 -10.42
N LEU A 653 9.32 20.85 -11.73
CA LEU A 653 9.97 21.95 -12.47
C LEU A 653 9.09 23.20 -12.55
N VAL A 654 7.76 23.05 -12.63
CA VAL A 654 6.81 24.17 -12.56
C VAL A 654 6.82 24.82 -11.18
N TYR A 655 6.75 24.03 -10.09
CA TYR A 655 6.87 24.56 -8.73
C TYR A 655 8.21 25.25 -8.48
N GLY A 656 9.30 24.65 -8.98
CA GLY A 656 10.63 25.25 -8.91
C GLY A 656 10.81 26.49 -9.77
N GLN A 657 9.89 26.79 -10.71
CA GLN A 657 10.01 27.83 -11.72
C GLN A 657 11.32 27.71 -12.52
N CYS A 658 11.58 26.51 -13.04
CA CYS A 658 12.77 26.23 -13.84
C CYS A 658 12.86 27.16 -15.06
N PRO A 659 13.99 27.85 -15.30
CA PRO A 659 14.08 28.84 -16.37
C PRO A 659 14.07 28.23 -17.77
N ASP A 660 14.54 26.99 -17.93
CA ASP A 660 14.54 26.31 -19.22
C ASP A 660 13.18 25.64 -19.49
N LYS A 661 12.27 26.42 -20.08
CA LYS A 661 10.94 25.94 -20.47
C LYS A 661 10.98 24.84 -21.54
N THR A 662 12.06 24.72 -22.31
CA THR A 662 12.15 23.72 -23.39
C THR A 662 12.16 22.29 -22.84
N VAL A 663 12.66 22.10 -21.61
CA VAL A 663 12.62 20.83 -20.88
C VAL A 663 11.17 20.41 -20.63
N ILE A 664 10.33 21.34 -20.15
CA ILE A 664 8.91 21.10 -19.87
C ILE A 664 8.11 20.91 -21.18
N GLU A 665 8.43 21.66 -22.24
CA GLU A 665 7.81 21.47 -23.56
C GLU A 665 8.06 20.08 -24.14
N LYS A 666 9.27 19.53 -24.02
CA LYS A 666 9.56 18.18 -24.50
C LYS A 666 8.79 17.13 -23.71
N ALA A 667 8.74 17.29 -22.39
CA ALA A 667 8.03 16.40 -21.48
C ALA A 667 6.52 16.39 -21.75
N THR A 668 5.91 17.56 -21.96
CA THR A 668 4.48 17.67 -22.30
C THR A 668 4.18 17.04 -23.66
N ARG A 669 5.02 17.27 -24.68
CA ARG A 669 4.89 16.61 -25.99
C ARG A 669 4.95 15.08 -25.87
N LEU A 670 5.83 14.55 -25.02
CA LEU A 670 5.89 13.12 -24.76
C LEU A 670 4.58 12.58 -24.17
N ILE A 671 4.08 13.16 -23.07
CA ILE A 671 2.83 12.71 -22.44
C ILE A 671 1.66 12.79 -23.43
N MET A 672 1.55 13.89 -24.19
CA MET A 672 0.52 14.05 -25.23
C MET A 672 0.65 13.00 -26.35
N SER A 673 1.87 12.62 -26.72
CA SER A 673 2.11 11.62 -27.77
C SER A 673 1.69 10.19 -27.39
N ARG A 674 1.64 9.89 -26.09
CA ARG A 674 1.23 8.59 -25.55
C ARG A 674 -0.25 8.50 -25.17
N GLN A 675 -0.98 9.61 -25.26
CA GLN A 675 -2.43 9.63 -25.04
C GLN A 675 -3.13 8.81 -26.13
N GLN A 676 -3.98 7.88 -25.71
CA GLN A 676 -4.78 7.06 -26.60
C GLN A 676 -5.93 7.86 -27.20
N LYS A 677 -6.56 7.31 -28.23
CA LYS A 677 -7.63 8.00 -28.97
C LYS A 677 -8.87 8.29 -28.13
N ASP A 678 -9.15 7.48 -27.11
CA ASP A 678 -10.26 7.68 -26.17
C ASP A 678 -9.90 8.63 -25.01
N GLY A 679 -8.65 9.13 -24.96
CA GLY A 679 -8.15 10.06 -23.95
C GLY A 679 -7.32 9.42 -22.84
N ARG A 680 -7.28 8.08 -22.73
CA ARG A 680 -6.55 7.40 -21.65
C ARG A 680 -5.03 7.38 -21.86
N TRP A 681 -4.31 7.01 -20.80
CA TRP A 681 -2.92 6.53 -20.89
C TRP A 681 -2.86 5.07 -20.48
N GLU A 682 -1.94 4.33 -21.09
CA GLU A 682 -1.71 2.92 -20.78
C GLU A 682 -0.86 2.77 -19.52
N GLN A 683 -1.03 1.65 -18.81
CA GLN A 683 -0.20 1.33 -17.65
C GLN A 683 1.24 1.05 -18.12
N GLU A 684 2.22 1.64 -17.45
CA GLU A 684 3.64 1.38 -17.71
C GLU A 684 4.23 0.59 -16.53
N ASP A 685 5.49 0.81 -16.16
CA ASP A 685 6.10 0.12 -15.01
C ASP A 685 5.54 0.66 -13.69
N THR A 686 5.70 -0.12 -12.60
CA THR A 686 5.17 0.21 -11.28
C THR A 686 5.68 1.56 -10.75
N GLU A 687 4.79 2.35 -10.16
CA GLU A 687 5.07 3.69 -9.66
C GLU A 687 5.19 3.78 -8.13
N GLY A 688 4.58 2.84 -7.40
CA GLY A 688 4.54 2.84 -5.94
C GLY A 688 5.59 1.95 -5.31
N VAL A 689 5.94 2.28 -4.07
CA VAL A 689 6.84 1.47 -3.24
C VAL A 689 6.45 1.60 -1.78
N PHE A 690 6.77 0.58 -0.99
CA PHE A 690 6.84 0.71 0.46
C PHE A 690 8.03 -0.07 1.01
N ASN A 691 8.57 0.42 2.14
CA ASN A 691 9.65 -0.20 2.91
C ASN A 691 10.87 -0.62 2.04
N LYS A 692 11.26 0.28 1.12
CA LYS A 692 12.39 0.20 0.18
C LYS A 692 12.27 -0.84 -0.94
N ASN A 693 11.86 -2.05 -0.63
CA ASN A 693 12.08 -3.22 -1.48
C ASN A 693 10.78 -3.88 -2.00
N CYS A 694 9.61 -3.28 -1.74
CA CYS A 694 8.35 -3.82 -2.22
C CYS A 694 7.60 -2.80 -3.07
N ALA A 695 7.49 -3.09 -4.36
CA ALA A 695 6.71 -2.28 -5.28
C ALA A 695 5.21 -2.56 -5.14
N ILE A 696 4.40 -1.52 -5.38
CA ILE A 696 2.93 -1.57 -5.38
C ILE A 696 2.42 -0.66 -6.50
N ASP A 697 1.39 -1.09 -7.20
CA ASP A 697 0.90 -0.40 -8.40
C ASP A 697 -0.08 0.72 -8.00
N TYR A 698 -0.01 1.89 -8.65
CA TYR A 698 -1.00 2.98 -8.52
C TYR A 698 -1.61 3.35 -9.89
N PRO A 699 -2.49 2.51 -10.46
CA PRO A 699 -2.91 2.68 -11.85
C PRO A 699 -3.77 3.92 -12.13
N ALA A 700 -4.28 4.58 -11.09
CA ALA A 700 -4.91 5.88 -11.19
C ALA A 700 -3.92 7.02 -11.51
N PHE A 701 -2.64 6.87 -11.16
CA PHE A 701 -1.63 7.92 -11.29
C PHE A 701 -1.40 8.37 -12.74
N LYS A 702 -1.47 7.44 -13.70
CA LYS A 702 -1.36 7.75 -15.13
C LYS A 702 -2.47 8.67 -15.64
N PHE A 703 -3.59 8.74 -14.94
CA PHE A 703 -4.64 9.72 -15.20
C PHE A 703 -4.38 10.99 -14.41
N ILE A 704 -4.37 10.85 -13.08
CA ILE A 704 -4.34 11.97 -12.14
C ILE A 704 -3.15 12.90 -12.42
N PHE A 705 -1.93 12.36 -12.44
CA PHE A 705 -0.73 13.18 -12.59
C PHE A 705 -0.52 13.66 -14.02
N CYS A 706 -0.89 12.87 -15.05
CA CYS A 706 -0.83 13.35 -16.43
C CYS A 706 -1.77 14.54 -16.65
N ILE A 707 -3.01 14.46 -16.15
CA ILE A 707 -3.99 15.56 -16.23
C ILE A 707 -3.44 16.79 -15.50
N TRP A 708 -2.95 16.60 -14.26
CA TRP A 708 -2.44 17.70 -13.43
C TRP A 708 -1.23 18.38 -14.05
N ALA A 709 -0.24 17.59 -14.46
CA ALA A 709 1.00 18.08 -15.07
C ALA A 709 0.74 18.81 -16.38
N LEU A 710 -0.11 18.27 -17.26
CA LEU A 710 -0.44 18.91 -18.53
C LEU A 710 -1.18 20.24 -18.32
N GLY A 711 -2.16 20.31 -17.42
CA GLY A 711 -2.88 21.55 -17.15
C GLY A 711 -2.00 22.63 -16.49
N LYS A 712 -1.13 22.25 -15.54
CA LYS A 712 -0.15 23.17 -14.93
C LYS A 712 0.88 23.66 -15.93
N ALA A 713 1.41 22.75 -16.75
CA ALA A 713 2.39 23.10 -17.77
C ALA A 713 1.79 24.02 -18.84
N ASP A 714 0.54 23.81 -19.26
CA ASP A 714 -0.15 24.70 -20.22
C ASP A 714 -0.13 26.16 -19.74
N LYS A 715 -0.52 26.38 -18.48
CA LYS A 715 -0.51 27.70 -17.85
C LYS A 715 0.92 28.27 -17.78
N TYR A 716 1.85 27.48 -17.26
CA TYR A 716 3.24 27.91 -17.07
C TYR A 716 4.00 28.23 -18.38
N LEU A 717 3.67 27.56 -19.47
CA LEU A 717 4.30 27.79 -20.77
C LEU A 717 3.72 29.02 -21.50
N ARG A 718 2.48 29.42 -21.16
CA ARG A 718 1.83 30.62 -21.73
C ARG A 718 2.26 31.92 -21.05
N ASP A 719 2.42 31.88 -19.73
CA ASP A 719 2.91 33.00 -18.90
C ASP A 719 4.42 33.19 -19.08
#